data_AF-A0A956QUN0-F1
#
_entry.id   AF-A0A956QUN0-F1
#
_cell.length_a   1.000
_cell.length_b   1.000
_cell.length_c   1.000
_cell.angle_alpha   90.00
_cell.angle_beta   90.00
_cell.angle_gamma   90.00
#
_symmetry.space_group_name_H-M   'P 1'
#
loop_
_entity.id
_entity.type
_entity.pdbx_description
1 polymer ?
#
loop_
_entity_poly.entity_id
_entity_poly.type
_entity_poly.pdbx_seq_one_letter_code
_entity_poly.pdbx_strand_id
1 'polypeptide(L)'
;MKRSIRRWLGLAVVPAALALFGAVAPAQAASYDCDGGPNPVPSSTTGSIEITVPSGDCTISHDVEAGSDIIINIVNGSLDAKKLTSKTSQIKIVSRIGNSKTLDLTAGTFVEIQAGLDPSAAMGDVEIQGPLTINATEMQDDNPASHGNILIRARGNVKTMDISTGGNFPGGGKKTGGVQIDAHVFATGGIPVFTIGADTVNGINGVISTETVSGGGTSGTGTILGGIRITNGAAGATGGIKVEKMNKIKVQGSASRSGWIQLIAQEGTLTLPTNKLNADGMNGNMAGAIFLAAKYIDTVDGTVISASQDEATSGSIHQVVIAAQEIRYVGADGLKIKADGNGVSENPFNPATVYVVPKGGISPTSTNTVQSLLWKIPFTGGPSQFFKFDGEVNFVGTTQAPLLISVNGDHTQLAITGYPIRFFGGNVDIRARGKVDHQIVMGYFGTYTGKNGFSTDVVGDVKINANGKDGPGGRIQIQVDQTTLKALPGGGSGPEDPAFGGTFKITADGRDPDEDGNGDGGQIIFTATQVTLDGNTNGRISADAKGVGNAFSNSLTADFPHAVAFYPQASNIILGNGGGRFKITATGGDVSGNGGSIKLASSVVEFRNSEDAIDVSAKGDSGNGGQVQVLSASPTLFHQNQDNTSQPVKTVINASGGFLSGNGGFIEIPDGKTNQPTAGTPVLNVNALMAVDGGTTEAAGSPFGRIKLNNVDCQQFVSAAAPAWPRTFWTCDGASGASSSMFDNANSLNQALKDQLGNLASLTEDNPEVQIYGFPDESKFAKYFTSAQTTNAIGVSLQSIRVSSVLTPALSYPLTGPGTGTHELAHQFDYIWGNASNSQTFKDAYNADVAAFNALNCLNAFPQGLQGVCGLQISNIERLQQELITFTEPEAFAHMFEHVNSGTYNADLETVLDKFANMKSYMQMNSISPPPAQQ
;
A
#
# COMPACT_ATOMS: atom_id res chain seq x y z
N MET A 1 54.51 -54.59 81.70
CA MET A 1 53.14 -54.26 81.23
C MET A 1 53.06 -54.52 79.73
N LYS A 2 51.99 -55.20 79.32
CA LYS A 2 51.75 -55.73 77.96
C LYS A 2 51.45 -54.60 76.94
N ARG A 3 52.02 -54.67 75.74
CA ARG A 3 51.29 -55.14 74.53
C ARG A 3 52.24 -55.33 73.33
N SER A 4 52.18 -56.56 72.84
CA SER A 4 52.61 -57.18 71.58
C SER A 4 51.90 -56.59 70.35
N ILE A 5 52.30 -56.70 69.07
CA ILE A 5 53.07 -57.71 68.32
C ILE A 5 53.57 -57.14 66.96
N ARG A 6 54.53 -57.87 66.40
CA ARG A 6 55.30 -57.85 65.12
C ARG A 6 54.47 -57.60 63.84
N ARG A 7 54.95 -56.99 62.74
CA ARG A 7 56.08 -57.24 61.78
C ARG A 7 55.85 -58.44 60.82
N TRP A 8 55.85 -58.12 59.50
CA TRP A 8 55.98 -58.93 58.26
C TRP A 8 54.74 -59.58 57.62
N LEU A 9 54.31 -59.05 56.46
CA LEU A 9 54.17 -59.75 55.17
C LEU A 9 53.72 -58.77 54.07
N GLY A 10 54.56 -58.60 53.04
CA GLY A 10 54.17 -58.07 51.74
C GLY A 10 53.56 -59.18 50.87
N LEU A 11 52.86 -58.76 49.81
CA LEU A 11 51.99 -59.54 48.90
C LEU A 11 50.64 -59.95 49.48
N ALA A 12 49.59 -59.19 49.08
CA ALA A 12 48.27 -59.69 48.62
C ALA A 12 47.14 -58.66 48.81
N VAL A 13 47.18 -57.48 48.17
CA VAL A 13 45.96 -56.71 47.83
C VAL A 13 46.24 -55.82 46.60
N VAL A 14 46.31 -56.41 45.41
CA VAL A 14 46.26 -55.69 44.13
C VAL A 14 45.08 -56.09 43.21
N PRO A 15 44.25 -57.15 43.44
CA PRO A 15 43.20 -57.47 42.47
C PRO A 15 41.84 -56.76 42.68
N ALA A 16 41.70 -55.78 43.59
CA ALA A 16 40.40 -55.12 43.83
C ALA A 16 40.28 -53.69 43.27
N ALA A 17 41.36 -53.07 42.80
CA ALA A 17 41.35 -51.71 42.24
C ALA A 17 41.40 -51.67 40.70
N LEU A 18 41.57 -52.81 40.03
CA LEU A 18 41.61 -52.90 38.56
C LEU A 18 40.24 -53.20 37.92
N ALA A 19 39.18 -53.39 38.71
CA ALA A 19 37.83 -53.67 38.24
C ALA A 19 36.89 -52.44 38.19
N LEU A 20 37.37 -51.25 38.62
CA LEU A 20 36.57 -50.02 38.70
C LEU A 20 37.03 -48.91 37.75
N PHE A 21 38.05 -49.17 36.92
CA PHE A 21 38.44 -48.33 35.79
C PHE A 21 38.37 -49.13 34.48
N GLY A 22 37.24 -49.78 34.25
CA GLY A 22 36.84 -50.17 32.89
C GLY A 22 36.40 -48.91 32.16
N ALA A 23 37.33 -48.07 31.75
CA ALA A 23 37.06 -47.12 30.69
C ALA A 23 36.55 -47.96 29.51
N VAL A 24 35.27 -47.79 29.17
CA VAL A 24 34.71 -48.31 27.93
C VAL A 24 35.46 -47.57 26.83
N ALA A 25 36.58 -48.15 26.38
CA ALA A 25 37.20 -47.75 25.14
C ALA A 25 36.10 -47.85 24.07
N PRO A 26 35.92 -46.83 23.21
CA PRO A 26 35.01 -46.99 22.08
C PRO A 26 35.44 -48.25 21.36
N ALA A 27 34.54 -49.23 21.25
CA ALA A 27 34.79 -50.45 20.50
C ALA A 27 35.23 -50.02 19.10
N GLN A 28 36.47 -50.33 18.73
CA GLN A 28 36.96 -50.06 17.39
C GLN A 28 36.00 -50.69 16.38
N ALA A 29 35.65 -49.96 15.32
CA ALA A 29 34.78 -50.49 14.27
C ALA A 29 35.38 -51.79 13.74
N ALA A 30 34.57 -52.86 13.75
CA ALA A 30 35.00 -54.12 13.18
C ALA A 30 34.84 -54.04 11.66
N SER A 31 35.92 -54.35 10.95
CA SER A 31 35.92 -54.44 9.50
C SER A 31 35.27 -55.75 9.07
N TYR A 32 34.26 -55.66 8.20
CA TYR A 32 33.53 -56.79 7.65
C TYR A 32 33.51 -56.73 6.11
N ASP A 33 33.24 -57.87 5.51
CA ASP A 33 32.96 -58.02 4.09
C ASP A 33 31.45 -58.11 3.84
N CYS A 34 31.05 -57.94 2.58
CA CYS A 34 29.70 -58.28 2.11
C CYS A 34 29.47 -59.81 2.16
N ASP A 35 28.25 -60.26 1.90
CA ASP A 35 27.96 -61.70 1.85
C ASP A 35 28.86 -62.41 0.83
N GLY A 36 29.43 -63.55 1.22
CA GLY A 36 30.35 -64.34 0.38
C GLY A 36 31.83 -63.96 0.51
N GLY A 37 32.17 -62.90 1.24
CA GLY A 37 33.56 -62.57 1.61
C GLY A 37 34.14 -63.48 2.70
N PRO A 38 35.46 -63.40 2.98
CA PRO A 38 36.12 -64.19 4.02
C PRO A 38 35.67 -63.84 5.45
N ASN A 39 35.21 -62.62 5.71
CA ASN A 39 34.64 -62.17 6.99
C ASN A 39 33.29 -61.46 6.79
N PRO A 40 32.23 -62.18 6.39
CA PRO A 40 30.94 -61.57 6.07
C PRO A 40 30.33 -60.87 7.28
N VAL A 41 29.64 -59.76 7.04
CA VAL A 41 28.92 -59.01 8.07
C VAL A 41 27.91 -59.92 8.79
N PRO A 42 27.87 -59.91 10.14
CA PRO A 42 26.92 -60.71 10.89
C PRO A 42 25.54 -60.05 10.94
N SER A 43 24.51 -60.84 11.22
CA SER A 43 23.15 -60.34 11.43
C SER A 43 22.99 -59.39 12.63
N SER A 44 23.85 -59.51 13.65
CA SER A 44 23.86 -58.62 14.79
C SER A 44 25.26 -58.48 15.39
N THR A 45 25.63 -57.27 15.82
CA THR A 45 26.85 -56.96 16.56
C THR A 45 26.61 -55.87 17.59
N THR A 46 27.37 -55.89 18.70
CA THR A 46 27.31 -54.84 19.73
C THR A 46 28.12 -53.60 19.38
N GLY A 47 29.01 -53.66 18.38
CA GLY A 47 29.91 -52.57 17.97
C GLY A 47 29.47 -51.84 16.69
N SER A 48 30.39 -51.07 16.11
CA SER A 48 30.25 -50.50 14.77
C SER A 48 30.63 -51.51 13.68
N ILE A 49 29.96 -51.40 12.53
CA ILE A 49 30.23 -52.15 11.29
C ILE A 49 30.90 -51.20 10.30
N GLU A 50 32.04 -51.61 9.75
CA GLU A 50 32.68 -50.93 8.62
C GLU A 50 32.91 -51.92 7.48
N ILE A 51 32.42 -51.60 6.28
CA ILE A 51 32.59 -52.39 5.06
C ILE A 51 33.21 -51.48 3.99
N THR A 52 34.34 -51.88 3.41
CA THR A 52 34.97 -51.17 2.30
C THR A 52 35.17 -52.12 1.12
N VAL A 53 34.56 -51.80 -0.03
CA VAL A 53 34.63 -52.59 -1.26
C VAL A 53 35.35 -51.78 -2.34
N PRO A 54 36.63 -52.08 -2.64
CA PRO A 54 37.39 -51.38 -3.68
C PRO A 54 36.82 -51.57 -5.10
N SER A 55 36.20 -52.72 -5.35
CA SER A 55 35.57 -53.06 -6.63
C SER A 55 34.62 -54.25 -6.49
N GLY A 56 33.57 -54.26 -7.31
CA GLY A 56 32.51 -55.27 -7.29
C GLY A 56 31.28 -54.80 -6.53
N ASP A 57 30.16 -55.49 -6.77
CA ASP A 57 28.91 -55.23 -6.05
C ASP A 57 28.95 -55.84 -4.64
N CYS A 58 28.27 -55.18 -3.71
CA CYS A 58 28.09 -55.63 -2.33
C CYS A 58 26.65 -56.08 -2.13
N THR A 59 26.45 -57.37 -1.84
CA THR A 59 25.14 -57.89 -1.45
C THR A 59 25.12 -58.22 0.04
N ILE A 60 24.06 -57.80 0.74
CA ILE A 60 23.76 -58.18 2.12
C ILE A 60 22.32 -58.68 2.15
N SER A 61 22.15 -59.99 2.01
CA SER A 61 20.86 -60.67 1.80
C SER A 61 20.04 -60.88 3.08
N HIS A 62 20.58 -60.51 4.24
CA HIS A 62 19.98 -60.71 5.54
C HIS A 62 19.89 -59.39 6.33
N ASP A 63 19.11 -59.39 7.41
CA ASP A 63 18.95 -58.19 8.24
C ASP A 63 20.20 -58.00 9.12
N VAL A 64 20.70 -56.77 9.19
CA VAL A 64 21.90 -56.40 9.96
C VAL A 64 21.53 -55.39 11.04
N GLU A 65 21.97 -55.68 12.27
CA GLU A 65 21.79 -54.83 13.43
C GLU A 65 23.14 -54.51 14.11
N ALA A 66 23.53 -53.24 14.16
CA ALA A 66 24.72 -52.77 14.84
C ALA A 66 24.36 -52.00 16.12
N GLY A 67 25.17 -52.18 17.16
CA GLY A 67 25.07 -51.39 18.39
C GLY A 67 25.35 -49.91 18.15
N SER A 68 26.34 -49.60 17.29
CA SER A 68 26.74 -48.23 16.95
C SER A 68 26.66 -47.99 15.43
N ASP A 69 27.74 -47.60 14.73
CA ASP A 69 27.68 -47.15 13.34
C ASP A 69 27.53 -48.31 12.35
N ILE A 70 26.94 -48.04 11.19
CA ILE A 70 27.09 -48.86 9.98
C ILE A 70 27.67 -47.97 8.90
N ILE A 71 28.89 -48.27 8.45
CA ILE A 71 29.58 -47.52 7.40
C ILE A 71 29.89 -48.48 6.24
N ILE A 72 29.35 -48.20 5.06
CA ILE A 72 29.55 -49.00 3.85
C ILE A 72 30.09 -48.08 2.74
N ASN A 73 31.32 -48.33 2.32
CA ASN A 73 32.00 -47.56 1.26
C ASN A 73 32.33 -48.47 0.07
N ILE A 74 31.63 -48.29 -1.04
CA ILE A 74 31.83 -49.03 -2.29
C ILE A 74 32.45 -48.08 -3.32
N VAL A 75 33.69 -48.35 -3.70
CA VAL A 75 34.45 -47.51 -4.63
C VAL A 75 34.00 -47.76 -6.06
N ASN A 76 33.92 -49.03 -6.49
CA ASN A 76 33.54 -49.40 -7.85
C ASN A 76 32.50 -50.53 -7.89
N GLY A 77 31.23 -50.21 -7.66
CA GLY A 77 30.12 -51.17 -7.69
C GLY A 77 28.85 -50.60 -7.08
N SER A 78 27.85 -51.46 -6.90
CA SER A 78 26.55 -51.15 -6.30
C SER A 78 26.36 -51.84 -4.95
N LEU A 79 25.47 -51.30 -4.11
CA LEU A 79 24.97 -51.96 -2.91
C LEU A 79 23.58 -52.54 -3.17
N ASP A 80 23.35 -53.78 -2.75
CA ASP A 80 22.03 -54.38 -2.58
C ASP A 80 21.94 -55.02 -1.18
N ALA A 81 21.33 -54.30 -0.23
CA ALA A 81 21.17 -54.75 1.13
C ALA A 81 19.70 -54.96 1.49
N LYS A 82 19.44 -55.83 2.46
CA LYS A 82 18.12 -55.99 3.05
C LYS A 82 17.86 -54.87 4.07
N LYS A 83 17.70 -55.19 5.36
CA LYS A 83 17.45 -54.21 6.42
C LYS A 83 18.73 -53.86 7.16
N LEU A 84 19.01 -52.57 7.35
CA LEU A 84 20.14 -52.10 8.17
C LEU A 84 19.62 -51.30 9.37
N THR A 85 20.06 -51.67 10.57
CA THR A 85 19.66 -51.04 11.83
C THR A 85 20.89 -50.63 12.64
N SER A 86 21.10 -49.33 12.85
CA SER A 86 22.04 -48.77 13.83
C SER A 86 21.26 -48.32 15.07
N LYS A 87 21.54 -48.91 16.25
CA LYS A 87 20.74 -48.64 17.46
C LYS A 87 20.93 -47.24 18.03
N THR A 88 22.19 -46.77 18.11
CA THR A 88 22.53 -45.54 18.83
C THR A 88 23.16 -44.46 17.97
N SER A 89 23.55 -44.77 16.72
CA SER A 89 24.38 -43.87 15.91
C SER A 89 23.88 -43.79 14.46
N GLN A 90 24.80 -43.71 13.49
CA GLN A 90 24.50 -43.41 12.10
C GLN A 90 24.57 -44.63 11.17
N ILE A 91 23.91 -44.51 10.02
CA ILE A 91 24.14 -45.34 8.83
C ILE A 91 24.72 -44.44 7.74
N LYS A 92 25.88 -44.81 7.19
CA LYS A 92 26.52 -44.13 6.06
C LYS A 92 26.76 -45.12 4.93
N ILE A 93 26.19 -44.84 3.77
CA ILE A 93 26.32 -45.64 2.55
C ILE A 93 26.87 -44.74 1.44
N VAL A 94 28.00 -45.12 0.86
CA VAL A 94 28.61 -44.41 -0.26
C VAL A 94 28.92 -45.42 -1.37
N SER A 95 28.07 -45.45 -2.41
CA SER A 95 28.33 -46.14 -3.68
C SER A 95 28.84 -45.12 -4.70
N ARG A 96 30.16 -45.02 -4.91
CA ARG A 96 30.75 -43.90 -5.65
C ARG A 96 30.31 -43.84 -7.13
N ILE A 97 30.14 -44.99 -7.78
CA ILE A 97 29.79 -45.11 -9.21
C ILE A 97 28.48 -45.84 -9.49
N GLY A 98 27.99 -46.66 -8.54
CA GLY A 98 26.86 -47.56 -8.74
C GLY A 98 25.64 -47.19 -7.90
N ASN A 99 24.67 -48.09 -7.88
CA ASN A 99 23.42 -47.90 -7.17
C ASN A 99 23.57 -48.16 -5.67
N SER A 100 22.61 -47.67 -4.87
CA SER A 100 22.44 -48.06 -3.48
C SER A 100 21.00 -48.50 -3.26
N LYS A 101 20.81 -49.81 -3.05
CA LYS A 101 19.51 -50.42 -2.79
C LYS A 101 19.45 -50.99 -1.38
N THR A 102 18.36 -50.68 -0.68
CA THR A 102 18.07 -51.19 0.67
C THR A 102 16.58 -51.51 0.81
N LEU A 103 16.21 -52.47 1.66
CA LEU A 103 14.82 -52.71 2.04
C LEU A 103 14.38 -51.65 3.06
N ASP A 104 14.98 -51.66 4.25
CA ASP A 104 14.63 -50.75 5.37
C ASP A 104 15.89 -50.16 5.99
N LEU A 105 15.77 -48.93 6.51
CA LEU A 105 16.84 -48.26 7.24
C LEU A 105 16.34 -47.70 8.57
N THR A 106 17.03 -48.03 9.65
CA THR A 106 16.75 -47.48 10.98
C THR A 106 18.04 -47.04 11.65
N ALA A 107 18.16 -45.76 12.03
CA ALA A 107 19.36 -45.25 12.70
C ALA A 107 19.02 -44.53 14.02
N GLY A 108 19.99 -44.47 14.93
CA GLY A 108 19.86 -43.70 16.17
C GLY A 108 19.88 -42.20 15.92
N THR A 109 20.73 -41.71 15.01
CA THR A 109 20.98 -40.28 14.80
C THR A 109 20.93 -39.85 13.33
N PHE A 110 21.79 -40.40 12.47
CA PHE A 110 21.95 -39.90 11.10
C PHE A 110 21.84 -40.99 10.04
N VAL A 111 21.35 -40.62 8.86
CA VAL A 111 21.49 -41.45 7.66
C VAL A 111 22.08 -40.63 6.52
N GLU A 112 23.18 -41.10 5.95
CA GLU A 112 23.80 -40.53 4.76
C GLU A 112 23.87 -41.58 3.66
N ILE A 113 23.29 -41.29 2.48
CA ILE A 113 23.35 -42.14 1.30
C ILE A 113 23.83 -41.32 0.12
N GLN A 114 24.89 -41.79 -0.53
CA GLN A 114 25.44 -41.20 -1.75
C GLN A 114 25.60 -42.26 -2.83
N ALA A 115 24.98 -42.06 -3.99
CA ALA A 115 25.03 -42.99 -5.12
C ALA A 115 25.47 -42.31 -6.42
N GLY A 116 26.48 -42.88 -7.08
CA GLY A 116 26.95 -42.47 -8.41
C GLY A 116 27.48 -41.04 -8.50
N LEU A 117 27.93 -40.44 -7.41
CA LEU A 117 28.37 -39.03 -7.38
C LEU A 117 29.71 -38.78 -8.09
N ASP A 118 30.38 -39.81 -8.61
CA ASP A 118 31.51 -39.62 -9.52
C ASP A 118 31.03 -39.09 -10.88
N PRO A 119 31.43 -37.87 -11.30
CA PRO A 119 30.98 -37.31 -12.57
C PRO A 119 31.51 -38.07 -13.80
N SER A 120 32.55 -38.88 -13.64
CA SER A 120 33.17 -39.65 -14.73
C SER A 120 32.54 -41.02 -14.99
N ALA A 121 31.63 -41.46 -14.11
CA ALA A 121 31.03 -42.80 -14.17
C ALA A 121 29.60 -42.80 -14.73
N ALA A 122 28.94 -43.97 -14.71
CA ALA A 122 27.51 -44.09 -14.95
C ALA A 122 26.69 -43.42 -13.83
N MET A 123 25.41 -43.13 -14.08
CA MET A 123 24.49 -42.62 -13.05
C MET A 123 24.18 -43.74 -12.04
N GLY A 124 24.18 -43.40 -10.76
CA GLY A 124 23.76 -44.29 -9.67
C GLY A 124 22.45 -43.81 -9.06
N ASP A 125 21.53 -44.75 -8.88
CA ASP A 125 20.22 -44.57 -8.26
C ASP A 125 20.25 -44.94 -6.77
N VAL A 126 19.35 -44.34 -5.99
CA VAL A 126 19.03 -44.78 -4.62
C VAL A 126 17.64 -45.38 -4.59
N GLU A 127 17.49 -46.60 -4.08
CA GLU A 127 16.20 -47.27 -3.88
C GLU A 127 16.09 -47.77 -2.44
N ILE A 128 15.10 -47.26 -1.69
CA ILE A 128 14.72 -47.73 -0.36
C ILE A 128 13.28 -48.25 -0.47
N GLN A 129 13.11 -49.56 -0.33
CA GLN A 129 11.83 -50.24 -0.61
C GLN A 129 10.84 -50.25 0.56
N GLY A 130 11.27 -49.82 1.74
CA GLY A 130 10.50 -49.70 2.96
C GLY A 130 10.92 -48.48 3.78
N PRO A 131 10.54 -48.40 5.08
CA PRO A 131 10.70 -47.19 5.86
C PRO A 131 12.16 -46.82 6.13
N LEU A 132 12.43 -45.51 6.10
CA LEU A 132 13.65 -44.87 6.56
C LEU A 132 13.35 -44.06 7.83
N THR A 133 13.84 -44.52 8.98
CA THR A 133 13.55 -43.89 10.28
C THR A 133 14.84 -43.56 11.03
N ILE A 134 14.92 -42.37 11.60
CA ILE A 134 15.97 -42.01 12.56
C ILE A 134 15.37 -41.63 13.92
N ASN A 135 16.20 -41.51 14.95
CA ASN A 135 15.77 -41.26 16.33
C ASN A 135 14.84 -42.36 16.88
N ALA A 136 15.04 -43.60 16.44
CA ALA A 136 14.24 -44.75 16.89
C ALA A 136 14.40 -45.05 18.39
N THR A 137 15.54 -44.64 18.97
CA THR A 137 15.79 -44.69 20.42
C THR A 137 15.80 -43.27 20.95
N GLU A 138 14.95 -42.95 21.93
CA GLU A 138 14.93 -41.63 22.57
C GLU A 138 16.28 -41.40 23.27
N MET A 139 17.20 -40.66 22.64
CA MET A 139 18.42 -40.24 23.32
C MET A 139 18.00 -39.31 24.48
N GLN A 140 18.38 -39.68 25.70
CA GLN A 140 18.02 -39.02 26.97
C GLN A 140 18.35 -37.52 27.10
N ASP A 141 18.95 -36.92 26.08
CA ASP A 141 19.38 -35.53 26.11
C ASP A 141 18.23 -34.62 25.63
N ASP A 142 17.67 -33.84 26.56
CA ASP A 142 16.69 -32.78 26.33
C ASP A 142 17.29 -31.58 25.57
N ASN A 143 18.58 -31.62 25.20
CA ASN A 143 19.21 -30.58 24.42
C ASN A 143 18.57 -30.46 23.01
N PRO A 144 17.87 -29.35 22.73
CA PRO A 144 17.25 -29.11 21.44
C PRO A 144 18.26 -28.89 20.31
N ALA A 145 19.58 -28.89 20.55
CA ALA A 145 20.64 -28.84 19.54
C ALA A 145 21.09 -30.23 19.04
N SER A 146 20.71 -31.31 19.72
CA SER A 146 21.02 -32.68 19.29
C SER A 146 19.99 -33.15 18.25
N HIS A 147 20.22 -32.88 16.97
CA HIS A 147 19.33 -33.25 15.86
C HIS A 147 19.78 -34.53 15.17
N GLY A 148 18.83 -35.31 14.68
CA GLY A 148 19.11 -36.37 13.72
C GLY A 148 18.73 -35.90 12.32
N ASN A 149 19.57 -36.17 11.32
CA ASN A 149 19.33 -35.74 9.93
C ASN A 149 19.47 -36.89 8.94
N ILE A 150 18.81 -36.72 7.80
CA ILE A 150 18.86 -37.62 6.65
C ILE A 150 19.39 -36.83 5.45
N LEU A 151 20.42 -37.37 4.79
CA LEU A 151 20.98 -36.83 3.57
C LEU A 151 21.01 -37.93 2.49
N ILE A 152 20.25 -37.75 1.42
CA ILE A 152 20.24 -38.65 0.26
C ILE A 152 20.67 -37.85 -0.96
N ARG A 153 21.70 -38.32 -1.67
CA ARG A 153 22.23 -37.67 -2.87
C ARG A 153 22.50 -38.72 -3.94
N ALA A 154 21.87 -38.57 -5.10
CA ALA A 154 22.03 -39.49 -6.21
C ALA A 154 22.27 -38.74 -7.51
N ARG A 155 23.15 -39.26 -8.37
CA ARG A 155 23.32 -38.75 -9.74
C ARG A 155 22.18 -39.20 -10.66
N GLY A 156 21.49 -40.29 -10.30
CA GLY A 156 20.27 -40.78 -10.91
C GLY A 156 19.02 -40.53 -10.06
N ASN A 157 18.07 -41.45 -10.13
CA ASN A 157 16.79 -41.38 -9.42
C ASN A 157 16.98 -41.60 -7.92
N VAL A 158 16.07 -41.04 -7.12
CA VAL A 158 15.91 -41.40 -5.70
C VAL A 158 14.49 -41.91 -5.52
N LYS A 159 14.34 -43.17 -5.09
CA LYS A 159 13.07 -43.78 -4.72
C LYS A 159 13.09 -44.16 -3.24
N THR A 160 12.10 -43.67 -2.49
CA THR A 160 11.93 -43.98 -1.07
C THR A 160 10.47 -44.26 -0.74
N MET A 161 10.20 -44.90 0.39
CA MET A 161 8.85 -45.06 0.96
C MET A 161 8.60 -43.98 2.03
N ASP A 162 8.25 -44.37 3.25
CA ASP A 162 8.09 -43.45 4.37
C ASP A 162 9.46 -43.00 4.91
N ILE A 163 9.59 -41.70 5.20
CA ILE A 163 10.75 -41.10 5.85
C ILE A 163 10.29 -40.41 7.14
N SER A 164 10.89 -40.76 8.28
CA SER A 164 10.59 -40.15 9.58
C SER A 164 11.85 -39.75 10.33
N THR A 165 11.90 -38.50 10.81
CA THR A 165 12.93 -38.04 11.76
C THR A 165 12.45 -38.03 13.22
N GLY A 166 11.15 -38.25 13.46
CA GLY A 166 10.55 -38.26 14.79
C GLY A 166 10.62 -39.59 15.53
N GLY A 167 11.34 -40.59 15.00
CA GLY A 167 11.33 -41.97 15.51
C GLY A 167 10.00 -42.69 15.24
N ASN A 168 9.74 -43.74 16.02
CA ASN A 168 8.49 -44.52 16.00
C ASN A 168 7.44 -44.00 17.02
N PHE A 169 7.58 -42.75 17.47
CA PHE A 169 6.73 -42.18 18.52
C PHE A 169 5.44 -41.59 17.93
N PRO A 170 4.25 -41.98 18.41
CA PRO A 170 2.99 -41.37 17.98
C PRO A 170 2.99 -39.87 18.32
N GLY A 171 2.92 -39.00 17.30
CA GLY A 171 2.88 -37.54 17.49
C GLY A 171 4.23 -36.81 17.33
N GLY A 172 5.30 -37.51 16.97
CA GLY A 172 6.63 -36.93 16.70
C GLY A 172 7.61 -37.06 17.88
N GLY A 173 8.90 -36.98 17.58
CA GLY A 173 9.96 -37.06 18.60
C GLY A 173 10.16 -35.74 19.34
N LYS A 174 10.84 -35.76 20.50
CA LYS A 174 11.27 -34.53 21.21
C LYS A 174 12.36 -33.74 20.47
N LYS A 175 12.92 -34.31 19.41
CA LYS A 175 14.02 -33.75 18.62
C LYS A 175 13.51 -33.33 17.24
N THR A 176 14.06 -32.25 16.75
CA THR A 176 13.91 -31.80 15.36
C THR A 176 14.99 -32.45 14.48
N GLY A 177 14.66 -32.67 13.20
CA GLY A 177 15.56 -33.26 12.22
C GLY A 177 15.31 -32.73 10.82
N GLY A 178 16.37 -32.65 10.02
CA GLY A 178 16.32 -32.25 8.62
C GLY A 178 16.38 -33.46 7.68
N VAL A 179 15.57 -33.43 6.62
CA VAL A 179 15.67 -34.37 5.49
C VAL A 179 16.09 -33.59 4.26
N GLN A 180 17.23 -33.93 3.67
CA GLN A 180 17.67 -33.42 2.38
C GLN A 180 17.74 -34.55 1.35
N ILE A 181 17.10 -34.33 0.21
CA ILE A 181 17.17 -35.20 -0.96
C ILE A 181 17.61 -34.38 -2.16
N ASP A 182 18.73 -34.76 -2.77
CA ASP A 182 19.15 -34.22 -4.05
C ASP A 182 19.17 -35.36 -5.09
N ALA A 183 18.17 -35.38 -5.96
CA ALA A 183 18.07 -36.32 -7.07
C ALA A 183 18.68 -35.71 -8.35
N HIS A 184 19.20 -36.56 -9.23
CA HIS A 184 19.84 -36.15 -10.48
C HIS A 184 20.92 -35.06 -10.29
N VAL A 185 21.75 -35.20 -9.26
CA VAL A 185 22.86 -34.28 -8.99
C VAL A 185 23.72 -34.15 -10.25
N PHE A 186 24.04 -32.90 -10.66
CA PHE A 186 24.78 -32.53 -11.89
C PHE A 186 24.02 -32.61 -13.22
N ALA A 187 22.81 -33.19 -13.28
CA ALA A 187 22.08 -33.28 -14.53
C ALA A 187 21.45 -31.93 -14.91
N THR A 188 21.53 -31.56 -16.19
CA THR A 188 20.88 -30.39 -16.78
C THR A 188 19.95 -30.81 -17.92
N GLY A 189 19.00 -29.96 -18.32
CA GLY A 189 18.01 -30.31 -19.34
C GLY A 189 16.95 -31.31 -18.85
N GLY A 190 16.43 -32.15 -19.74
CA GLY A 190 15.34 -33.09 -19.45
C GLY A 190 15.74 -34.21 -18.50
N ILE A 191 15.10 -34.27 -17.33
CA ILE A 191 15.24 -35.34 -16.34
C ILE A 191 13.85 -35.79 -15.86
N PRO A 192 13.71 -36.98 -15.25
CA PRO A 192 12.46 -37.42 -14.65
C PRO A 192 11.92 -36.46 -13.57
N VAL A 193 10.59 -36.33 -13.51
CA VAL A 193 9.89 -35.58 -12.45
C VAL A 193 10.11 -36.27 -11.10
N PHE A 194 10.48 -35.52 -10.07
CA PHE A 194 10.49 -36.03 -8.70
C PHE A 194 9.08 -35.95 -8.10
N THR A 195 8.47 -37.08 -7.74
CA THR A 195 7.07 -37.12 -7.29
C THR A 195 6.95 -37.43 -5.81
N ILE A 196 6.13 -36.68 -5.07
CA ILE A 196 5.89 -36.89 -3.63
C ILE A 196 4.47 -37.40 -3.42
N GLY A 197 4.34 -38.58 -2.82
CA GLY A 197 3.06 -39.20 -2.46
C GLY A 197 2.48 -40.18 -3.48
N ALA A 198 3.29 -40.67 -4.43
CA ALA A 198 2.90 -41.68 -5.41
C ALA A 198 4.05 -42.64 -5.74
N ASP A 199 3.71 -43.83 -6.28
CA ASP A 199 4.67 -44.83 -6.71
C ASP A 199 5.25 -44.48 -8.09
N THR A 200 6.37 -43.76 -8.08
CA THR A 200 7.15 -43.42 -9.27
C THR A 200 8.59 -43.92 -9.13
N VAL A 201 9.32 -43.90 -10.25
CA VAL A 201 10.74 -44.28 -10.28
C VAL A 201 11.65 -43.25 -9.60
N ASN A 202 11.21 -41.99 -9.52
CA ASN A 202 11.91 -40.89 -8.86
C ASN A 202 10.93 -40.14 -7.95
N GLY A 203 11.09 -40.28 -6.63
CA GLY A 203 10.15 -39.75 -5.67
C GLY A 203 10.09 -40.44 -4.31
N ILE A 204 9.05 -40.07 -3.57
CA ILE A 204 8.69 -40.59 -2.25
C ILE A 204 7.31 -41.24 -2.37
N ASN A 205 7.25 -42.56 -2.31
CA ASN A 205 6.01 -43.33 -2.29
C ASN A 205 5.51 -43.53 -0.84
N GLY A 206 5.34 -42.42 -0.13
CA GLY A 206 5.10 -42.44 1.31
C GLY A 206 4.90 -41.05 1.90
N VAL A 207 4.97 -40.96 3.22
CA VAL A 207 5.01 -39.72 4.00
C VAL A 207 6.47 -39.37 4.28
N ILE A 208 6.82 -38.10 4.10
CA ILE A 208 8.05 -37.51 4.64
C ILE A 208 7.66 -36.62 5.83
N SER A 209 8.09 -37.02 7.03
CA SER A 209 7.76 -36.33 8.28
C SER A 209 8.99 -35.94 9.07
N THR A 210 9.02 -34.66 9.44
CA THR A 210 9.91 -34.07 10.44
C THR A 210 9.13 -33.44 11.60
N GLU A 211 7.90 -33.91 11.82
CA GLU A 211 7.06 -33.46 12.92
C GLU A 211 7.75 -33.73 14.26
N THR A 212 7.63 -32.76 15.16
CA THR A 212 8.23 -32.84 16.50
C THR A 212 7.27 -32.29 17.53
N VAL A 213 7.34 -32.81 18.76
CA VAL A 213 6.57 -32.29 19.88
C VAL A 213 7.21 -31.02 20.41
N SER A 214 8.50 -31.06 20.77
CA SER A 214 9.20 -29.96 21.45
C SER A 214 10.49 -29.50 20.73
N GLY A 215 10.92 -30.20 19.70
CA GLY A 215 12.28 -30.07 19.15
C GLY A 215 12.52 -28.80 18.34
N GLY A 216 11.47 -28.16 17.80
CA GLY A 216 11.60 -26.96 16.98
C GLY A 216 11.99 -25.69 17.76
N GLY A 217 11.99 -25.77 19.10
CA GLY A 217 12.26 -24.65 20.00
C GLY A 217 11.09 -23.68 20.14
N THR A 218 11.22 -22.76 21.10
CA THR A 218 10.21 -21.74 21.47
C THR A 218 10.70 -20.30 21.32
N SER A 219 11.95 -20.08 20.88
CA SER A 219 12.48 -18.74 20.62
C SER A 219 11.89 -18.17 19.33
N GLY A 220 11.42 -16.92 19.35
CA GLY A 220 10.88 -16.16 18.21
C GLY A 220 11.92 -15.68 17.20
N THR A 221 13.16 -15.48 17.65
CA THR A 221 14.27 -14.88 16.86
C THR A 221 15.33 -15.88 16.43
N GLY A 222 15.23 -17.13 16.88
CA GLY A 222 16.20 -18.19 16.57
C GLY A 222 16.05 -18.77 15.16
N THR A 223 17.10 -19.48 14.71
CA THR A 223 17.07 -20.27 13.47
C THR A 223 15.97 -21.32 13.57
N ILE A 224 15.15 -21.42 12.53
CA ILE A 224 14.13 -22.48 12.44
C ILE A 224 14.87 -23.81 12.27
N LEU A 225 14.57 -24.76 13.16
CA LEU A 225 15.29 -26.02 13.23
C LEU A 225 14.54 -27.14 12.51
N GLY A 226 15.23 -27.82 11.59
CA GLY A 226 14.70 -28.98 10.85
C GLY A 226 13.74 -28.64 9.72
N GLY A 227 13.29 -29.69 9.03
CA GLY A 227 12.42 -29.55 7.86
C GLY A 227 12.83 -30.46 6.70
N ILE A 228 12.38 -30.11 5.51
CA ILE A 228 12.52 -30.90 4.29
C ILE A 228 13.10 -30.02 3.19
N ARG A 229 14.17 -30.50 2.54
CA ARG A 229 14.75 -29.89 1.34
C ARG A 229 14.86 -30.92 0.22
N ILE A 230 14.22 -30.64 -0.90
CA ILE A 230 14.25 -31.49 -2.08
C ILE A 230 14.73 -30.69 -3.28
N THR A 231 15.79 -31.16 -3.93
CA THR A 231 16.30 -30.62 -5.19
C THR A 231 16.21 -31.70 -6.27
N ASN A 232 15.67 -31.36 -7.44
CA ASN A 232 15.69 -32.24 -8.60
C ASN A 232 16.53 -31.62 -9.73
N GLY A 233 17.73 -32.14 -9.95
CA GLY A 233 18.66 -31.66 -10.98
C GLY A 233 19.55 -30.48 -10.56
N ALA A 234 20.49 -30.15 -11.45
CA ALA A 234 21.33 -28.96 -11.36
C ALA A 234 20.65 -27.75 -12.04
N ALA A 235 21.28 -26.57 -11.96
CA ALA A 235 20.82 -25.39 -12.67
C ALA A 235 20.65 -25.69 -14.17
N GLY A 236 19.49 -25.37 -14.75
CA GLY A 236 19.15 -25.75 -16.13
C GLY A 236 18.30 -27.02 -16.28
N ALA A 237 18.06 -27.80 -15.21
CA ALA A 237 17.23 -29.01 -15.28
C ALA A 237 15.73 -28.70 -15.40
N THR A 238 15.00 -29.45 -16.23
CA THR A 238 13.58 -29.20 -16.56
C THR A 238 12.61 -30.25 -16.04
N GLY A 239 13.07 -31.27 -15.29
CA GLY A 239 12.21 -32.36 -14.82
C GLY A 239 11.21 -31.98 -13.73
N GLY A 240 11.51 -30.96 -12.92
CA GLY A 240 10.55 -30.41 -11.96
C GLY A 240 10.24 -31.30 -10.75
N ILE A 241 9.24 -30.90 -9.96
CA ILE A 241 8.77 -31.61 -8.75
C ILE A 241 7.23 -31.65 -8.78
N LYS A 242 6.63 -32.81 -8.54
CA LYS A 242 5.17 -32.96 -8.42
C LYS A 242 4.80 -33.42 -7.02
N VAL A 243 3.96 -32.65 -6.33
CA VAL A 243 3.30 -33.11 -5.11
C VAL A 243 1.96 -33.72 -5.51
N GLU A 244 1.71 -34.99 -5.17
CA GLU A 244 0.41 -35.62 -5.46
C GLU A 244 -0.59 -35.39 -4.34
N LYS A 245 -0.09 -35.32 -3.09
CA LYS A 245 -0.91 -35.11 -1.90
C LYS A 245 -0.16 -34.24 -0.88
N MET A 246 -0.72 -33.09 -0.52
CA MET A 246 -0.09 -32.17 0.43
C MET A 246 0.17 -32.80 1.81
N ASN A 247 -0.72 -33.69 2.28
CA ASN A 247 -0.59 -34.33 3.59
C ASN A 247 0.55 -35.37 3.70
N LYS A 248 1.31 -35.58 2.62
CA LYS A 248 2.50 -36.43 2.59
C LYS A 248 3.76 -35.67 2.99
N ILE A 249 3.71 -34.34 3.07
CA ILE A 249 4.79 -33.50 3.56
C ILE A 249 4.37 -32.98 4.94
N LYS A 250 5.11 -33.33 5.98
CA LYS A 250 4.74 -32.95 7.35
C LYS A 250 5.93 -32.36 8.10
N VAL A 251 5.81 -31.11 8.50
CA VAL A 251 6.83 -30.37 9.26
C VAL A 251 6.27 -29.63 10.47
N GLN A 252 4.98 -29.79 10.76
CA GLN A 252 4.30 -29.04 11.80
C GLN A 252 4.74 -29.51 13.19
N GLY A 253 5.09 -28.56 14.06
CA GLY A 253 5.41 -28.84 15.47
C GLY A 253 4.14 -28.86 16.33
N SER A 254 4.00 -29.83 17.24
CA SER A 254 2.79 -29.95 18.06
C SER A 254 2.82 -29.19 19.40
N ALA A 255 4.02 -28.86 19.91
CA ALA A 255 4.23 -27.96 21.03
C ALA A 255 5.55 -27.17 20.85
N SER A 256 5.93 -26.95 19.59
CA SER A 256 7.13 -26.20 19.19
C SER A 256 6.87 -25.46 17.88
N ARG A 257 7.85 -24.66 17.48
CA ARG A 257 7.90 -24.10 16.13
C ARG A 257 7.86 -25.18 15.05
N SER A 258 7.18 -24.90 13.94
CA SER A 258 7.17 -25.74 12.72
C SER A 258 8.46 -25.62 11.90
N GLY A 259 8.80 -26.67 11.15
CA GLY A 259 10.03 -26.75 10.34
C GLY A 259 9.94 -26.10 8.96
N TRP A 260 10.97 -26.31 8.14
CA TRP A 260 11.05 -25.78 6.77
C TRP A 260 10.54 -26.73 5.69
N ILE A 261 10.04 -26.16 4.60
CA ILE A 261 9.82 -26.89 3.34
C ILE A 261 10.55 -26.14 2.24
N GLN A 262 11.51 -26.79 1.58
CA GLN A 262 12.21 -26.27 0.40
C GLN A 262 12.02 -27.22 -0.78
N LEU A 263 11.35 -26.76 -1.82
CA LEU A 263 11.16 -27.53 -3.07
C LEU A 263 11.83 -26.77 -4.22
N ILE A 264 12.91 -27.35 -4.76
CA ILE A 264 13.77 -26.73 -5.77
C ILE A 264 13.69 -27.56 -7.07
N ALA A 265 12.82 -27.11 -7.96
CA ALA A 265 12.50 -27.71 -9.25
C ALA A 265 13.39 -27.20 -10.41
N GLN A 266 14.35 -26.30 -10.13
CA GLN A 266 15.27 -25.69 -11.11
C GLN A 266 14.53 -24.96 -12.24
N GLU A 267 14.74 -25.32 -13.52
CA GLU A 267 13.98 -24.79 -14.67
C GLU A 267 12.67 -25.56 -14.92
N GLY A 268 12.37 -26.57 -14.11
CA GLY A 268 11.17 -27.38 -14.25
C GLY A 268 9.92 -26.73 -13.65
N THR A 269 8.83 -27.49 -13.69
CA THR A 269 7.55 -27.13 -13.08
C THR A 269 7.47 -27.71 -11.67
N LEU A 270 7.04 -26.90 -10.70
CA LEU A 270 6.55 -27.38 -9.41
C LEU A 270 5.02 -27.48 -9.47
N THR A 271 4.47 -28.70 -9.35
CA THR A 271 3.02 -28.92 -9.36
C THR A 271 2.50 -29.18 -7.95
N LEU A 272 1.50 -28.39 -7.53
CA LEU A 272 0.89 -28.45 -6.21
C LEU A 272 -0.61 -28.81 -6.32
N PRO A 273 -1.10 -29.81 -5.56
CA PRO A 273 -2.49 -30.24 -5.60
C PRO A 273 -3.34 -29.37 -4.66
N THR A 274 -4.63 -29.71 -4.55
CA THR A 274 -5.55 -29.00 -3.65
C THR A 274 -5.16 -29.22 -2.19
N ASN A 275 -5.74 -28.43 -1.28
CA ASN A 275 -5.36 -28.31 0.12
C ASN A 275 -4.04 -27.58 0.34
N LYS A 276 -3.48 -27.74 1.54
CA LYS A 276 -2.49 -26.85 2.14
C LYS A 276 -1.09 -27.46 2.20
N LEU A 277 -0.11 -26.85 1.54
CA LEU A 277 1.30 -27.05 1.85
C LEU A 277 1.58 -26.31 3.16
N ASN A 278 1.78 -27.08 4.23
CA ASN A 278 1.55 -26.60 5.59
C ASN A 278 2.84 -26.55 6.42
N ALA A 279 3.31 -25.34 6.73
CA ALA A 279 4.32 -25.05 7.73
C ALA A 279 3.78 -24.14 8.85
N ASP A 280 2.46 -24.13 9.05
CA ASP A 280 1.82 -23.30 10.07
C ASP A 280 2.20 -23.72 11.48
N GLY A 281 2.17 -22.76 12.41
CA GLY A 281 2.17 -23.04 13.83
C GLY A 281 0.85 -23.69 14.24
N MET A 282 0.89 -24.71 15.11
CA MET A 282 -0.33 -25.10 15.82
C MET A 282 -0.75 -24.01 16.80
N ASN A 283 -1.94 -24.12 17.38
CA ASN A 283 -2.47 -23.09 18.28
C ASN A 283 -1.49 -22.76 19.42
N GLY A 284 -1.19 -21.47 19.58
CA GLY A 284 -0.20 -20.94 20.53
C GLY A 284 1.27 -21.20 20.18
N ASN A 285 1.57 -21.78 19.02
CA ASN A 285 2.92 -22.11 18.56
C ASN A 285 3.31 -21.34 17.29
N MET A 286 4.61 -21.20 17.09
CA MET A 286 5.18 -20.41 15.99
C MET A 286 5.20 -21.18 14.67
N ALA A 287 5.04 -20.45 13.57
CA ALA A 287 5.14 -21.02 12.23
C ALA A 287 6.58 -21.24 11.75
N GLY A 288 6.71 -22.05 10.71
CA GLY A 288 7.95 -22.37 10.03
C GLY A 288 8.18 -21.50 8.79
N ALA A 289 8.73 -22.10 7.74
CA ALA A 289 8.90 -21.40 6.47
C ALA A 289 8.79 -22.32 5.25
N ILE A 290 8.35 -21.75 4.13
CA ILE A 290 8.21 -22.44 2.84
C ILE A 290 9.00 -21.69 1.78
N PHE A 291 9.84 -22.40 1.03
CA PHE A 291 10.65 -21.85 -0.05
C PHE A 291 10.44 -22.68 -1.31
N LEU A 292 9.90 -22.05 -2.34
CA LEU A 292 9.61 -22.70 -3.62
C LEU A 292 10.47 -22.05 -4.71
N ALA A 293 11.24 -22.86 -5.45
CA ALA A 293 12.06 -22.39 -6.55
C ALA A 293 11.79 -23.24 -7.79
N ALA A 294 11.22 -22.64 -8.83
CA ALA A 294 10.88 -23.32 -10.08
C ALA A 294 10.89 -22.32 -11.23
N LYS A 295 10.81 -22.79 -12.49
CA LYS A 295 10.45 -21.90 -13.59
C LYS A 295 8.95 -21.61 -13.59
N TYR A 296 8.16 -22.68 -13.46
CA TYR A 296 6.71 -22.65 -13.40
C TYR A 296 6.21 -23.23 -12.08
N ILE A 297 5.17 -22.65 -11.49
CA ILE A 297 4.42 -23.26 -10.41
C ILE A 297 2.99 -23.48 -10.90
N ASP A 298 2.57 -24.73 -11.01
CA ASP A 298 1.21 -25.09 -11.43
C ASP A 298 0.41 -25.52 -10.20
N THR A 299 -0.72 -24.84 -9.97
CA THR A 299 -1.62 -25.14 -8.85
C THR A 299 -3.00 -25.57 -9.37
N VAL A 300 -3.77 -26.23 -8.52
CA VAL A 300 -5.17 -26.60 -8.81
C VAL A 300 -6.11 -25.78 -7.93
N ASP A 301 -7.41 -25.96 -8.12
CA ASP A 301 -8.41 -25.24 -7.33
C ASP A 301 -8.26 -25.50 -5.82
N GLY A 302 -8.27 -24.42 -5.04
CA GLY A 302 -8.17 -24.46 -3.59
C GLY A 302 -6.77 -24.82 -3.06
N THR A 303 -5.71 -24.69 -3.87
CA THR A 303 -4.33 -24.81 -3.37
C THR A 303 -4.01 -23.68 -2.39
N VAL A 304 -3.45 -24.05 -1.23
CA VAL A 304 -3.00 -23.11 -0.20
C VAL A 304 -1.52 -23.36 0.10
N ILE A 305 -0.69 -22.32 0.09
CA ILE A 305 0.70 -22.34 0.58
C ILE A 305 0.72 -21.50 1.85
N SER A 306 1.08 -22.09 2.98
CA SER A 306 0.92 -21.41 4.27
C SER A 306 2.01 -21.72 5.27
N ALA A 307 2.54 -20.66 5.86
CA ALA A 307 3.39 -20.66 7.04
C ALA A 307 2.86 -19.64 8.06
N SER A 308 1.59 -19.78 8.44
CA SER A 308 0.87 -18.84 9.32
C SER A 308 0.86 -19.31 10.78
N GLN A 309 0.75 -18.39 11.73
CA GLN A 309 0.52 -18.66 13.15
C GLN A 309 -0.64 -17.82 13.69
N ASP A 310 -1.20 -18.25 14.81
CA ASP A 310 -2.27 -17.49 15.48
C ASP A 310 -1.78 -16.12 15.97
N GLU A 311 -2.67 -15.13 15.95
CA GLU A 311 -2.39 -13.75 16.37
C GLU A 311 -2.01 -13.63 17.86
N ALA A 312 -2.48 -14.56 18.70
CA ALA A 312 -2.12 -14.62 20.12
C ALA A 312 -0.72 -15.21 20.37
N THR A 313 -0.12 -15.85 19.36
CA THR A 313 1.23 -16.43 19.47
C THR A 313 2.27 -15.31 19.47
N SER A 314 3.30 -15.44 20.32
CA SER A 314 4.46 -14.54 20.32
C SER A 314 5.04 -14.34 18.92
N GLY A 315 5.41 -13.09 18.63
CA GLY A 315 5.98 -12.69 17.36
C GLY A 315 7.21 -13.52 16.97
N SER A 316 7.26 -14.00 15.73
CA SER A 316 8.33 -14.90 15.28
C SER A 316 8.66 -14.74 13.80
N ILE A 317 9.88 -15.13 13.41
CA ILE A 317 10.26 -15.21 12.00
C ILE A 317 9.53 -16.38 11.35
N HIS A 318 8.61 -16.11 10.42
CA HIS A 318 7.96 -17.11 9.59
C HIS A 318 7.68 -16.54 8.20
N GLN A 319 7.86 -17.37 7.17
CA GLN A 319 8.05 -16.86 5.81
C GLN A 319 7.51 -17.79 4.73
N VAL A 320 6.97 -17.21 3.67
CA VAL A 320 6.78 -17.88 2.38
C VAL A 320 7.60 -17.13 1.33
N VAL A 321 8.53 -17.83 0.68
CA VAL A 321 9.36 -17.28 -0.40
C VAL A 321 9.14 -18.09 -1.67
N ILE A 322 8.80 -17.40 -2.75
CA ILE A 322 8.56 -18.01 -4.05
C ILE A 322 9.49 -17.36 -5.08
N ALA A 323 10.28 -18.18 -5.77
CA ALA A 323 11.07 -17.78 -6.93
C ALA A 323 10.57 -18.50 -8.16
N ALA A 324 9.86 -17.77 -9.03
CA ALA A 324 9.24 -18.31 -10.24
C ALA A 324 9.20 -17.28 -11.35
N GLN A 325 9.16 -17.74 -12.60
CA GLN A 325 8.84 -16.87 -13.74
C GLN A 325 7.31 -16.74 -13.88
N GLU A 326 6.60 -17.83 -13.63
CA GLU A 326 5.15 -17.87 -13.81
C GLU A 326 4.49 -18.82 -12.79
N ILE A 327 3.40 -18.36 -12.19
CA ILE A 327 2.58 -19.05 -11.18
C ILE A 327 1.17 -19.18 -11.76
N ARG A 328 0.76 -20.41 -12.08
CA ARG A 328 -0.51 -20.73 -12.70
C ARG A 328 -1.51 -21.24 -11.68
N TYR A 329 -2.74 -20.74 -11.73
CA TYR A 329 -3.81 -21.09 -10.80
C TYR A 329 -5.17 -21.13 -11.49
N VAL A 330 -6.07 -21.97 -11.00
CA VAL A 330 -7.35 -22.30 -11.65
C VAL A 330 -8.45 -22.50 -10.62
N GLY A 331 -9.70 -22.50 -11.09
CA GLY A 331 -10.88 -22.89 -10.29
C GLY A 331 -11.45 -21.77 -9.42
N ALA A 332 -12.53 -22.06 -8.69
CA ALA A 332 -13.34 -21.05 -8.00
C ALA A 332 -12.74 -20.57 -6.67
N ASP A 333 -12.02 -21.46 -5.97
CA ASP A 333 -11.29 -21.16 -4.74
C ASP A 333 -9.88 -20.63 -5.00
N GLY A 334 -9.34 -20.87 -6.21
CA GLY A 334 -8.11 -20.28 -6.72
C GLY A 334 -6.87 -20.63 -5.90
N LEU A 335 -5.97 -19.66 -5.74
CA LEU A 335 -4.70 -19.80 -5.02
C LEU A 335 -4.62 -18.87 -3.81
N LYS A 336 -4.17 -19.41 -2.67
CA LYS A 336 -3.90 -18.65 -1.44
C LYS A 336 -2.45 -18.84 -1.00
N ILE A 337 -1.72 -17.75 -0.79
CA ILE A 337 -0.35 -17.71 -0.26
C ILE A 337 -0.39 -16.94 1.06
N LYS A 338 0.01 -17.55 2.18
CA LYS A 338 -0.20 -17.00 3.51
C LYS A 338 1.02 -17.11 4.42
N ALA A 339 1.35 -16.02 5.09
CA ALA A 339 2.24 -15.99 6.26
C ALA A 339 1.61 -15.07 7.33
N ASP A 340 0.33 -15.31 7.65
CA ASP A 340 -0.38 -14.50 8.66
C ASP A 340 0.15 -14.83 10.06
N GLY A 341 0.24 -13.84 10.93
CA GLY A 341 0.78 -13.94 12.28
C GLY A 341 1.75 -12.79 12.58
N ASN A 342 2.03 -12.57 13.86
CA ASN A 342 2.92 -11.49 14.27
C ASN A 342 4.39 -11.83 13.97
N GLY A 343 5.13 -10.87 13.42
CA GLY A 343 6.57 -10.90 13.25
C GLY A 343 7.32 -10.46 14.52
N VAL A 344 8.65 -10.35 14.43
CA VAL A 344 9.51 -9.97 15.55
C VAL A 344 9.57 -8.44 15.68
N SER A 345 9.16 -7.90 16.82
CA SER A 345 9.18 -6.45 17.09
C SER A 345 10.56 -5.85 17.33
N GLU A 346 11.50 -6.62 17.90
CA GLU A 346 12.83 -6.14 18.31
C GLU A 346 13.82 -5.97 17.13
N ASN A 347 13.45 -6.42 15.93
CA ASN A 347 14.31 -6.31 14.76
C ASN A 347 13.50 -6.11 13.47
N PRO A 348 13.43 -4.88 12.93
CA PRO A 348 12.65 -4.56 11.72
C PRO A 348 13.16 -5.28 10.45
N PHE A 349 14.31 -5.97 10.53
CA PHE A 349 14.85 -6.78 9.43
C PHE A 349 14.36 -8.23 9.43
N ASN A 350 13.60 -8.65 10.45
CA ASN A 350 13.06 -10.00 10.60
C ASN A 350 11.53 -10.04 10.74
N PRO A 351 10.76 -9.38 9.86
CA PRO A 351 9.30 -9.47 9.90
C PRO A 351 8.82 -10.89 9.55
N ALA A 352 7.55 -11.13 9.81
CA ALA A 352 6.83 -12.21 9.13
C ALA A 352 6.60 -11.82 7.67
N THR A 353 6.85 -12.72 6.71
CA THR A 353 6.93 -12.31 5.29
C THR A 353 6.29 -13.21 4.27
N VAL A 354 5.82 -12.59 3.20
CA VAL A 354 5.68 -13.23 1.89
C VAL A 354 6.56 -12.50 0.89
N TYR A 355 7.51 -13.22 0.30
CA TYR A 355 8.39 -12.71 -0.76
C TYR A 355 8.17 -13.46 -2.07
N VAL A 356 7.91 -12.74 -3.14
CA VAL A 356 7.86 -13.30 -4.49
C VAL A 356 8.90 -12.60 -5.36
N VAL A 357 9.81 -13.39 -5.92
CA VAL A 357 10.94 -12.92 -6.74
C VAL A 357 10.96 -13.66 -8.08
N PRO A 358 11.65 -13.14 -9.11
CA PRO A 358 11.79 -13.84 -10.37
C PRO A 358 12.58 -15.15 -10.17
N LYS A 359 12.40 -16.09 -11.10
CA LYS A 359 13.24 -17.29 -11.15
C LYS A 359 14.73 -16.89 -11.16
N GLY A 360 15.52 -17.49 -10.27
CA GLY A 360 16.93 -17.15 -10.05
C GLY A 360 17.19 -15.99 -9.07
N GLY A 361 16.15 -15.34 -8.54
CA GLY A 361 16.26 -14.29 -7.52
C GLY A 361 16.74 -14.79 -6.15
N ILE A 362 16.70 -16.10 -5.91
CA ILE A 362 17.31 -16.77 -4.76
C ILE A 362 18.36 -17.79 -5.21
N SER A 363 19.36 -18.04 -4.36
CA SER A 363 20.40 -19.05 -4.58
C SER A 363 20.47 -20.00 -3.38
N PRO A 364 19.56 -20.98 -3.28
CA PRO A 364 19.52 -21.90 -2.14
C PRO A 364 20.80 -22.74 -2.06
N THR A 365 21.38 -22.85 -0.86
CA THR A 365 22.60 -23.61 -0.59
C THR A 365 22.43 -24.54 0.61
N SER A 366 23.24 -25.59 0.64
CA SER A 366 23.33 -26.53 1.76
C SER A 366 24.80 -26.81 2.07
N THR A 367 25.11 -27.04 3.35
CA THR A 367 26.42 -27.55 3.79
C THR A 367 26.69 -28.97 3.30
N ASN A 368 25.66 -29.70 2.87
CA ASN A 368 25.73 -31.11 2.47
C ASN A 368 26.44 -31.99 3.51
N THR A 369 26.33 -31.62 4.79
CA THR A 369 26.95 -32.33 5.92
C THR A 369 25.84 -32.85 6.80
N VAL A 370 25.66 -34.17 6.88
CA VAL A 370 24.51 -34.77 7.60
C VAL A 370 24.52 -34.42 9.09
N GLN A 371 25.68 -34.31 9.73
CA GLN A 371 25.78 -33.97 11.16
C GLN A 371 25.40 -32.51 11.46
N SER A 372 25.48 -31.63 10.47
CA SER A 372 25.20 -30.20 10.59
C SER A 372 24.55 -29.70 9.30
N LEU A 373 23.35 -30.21 9.04
CA LEU A 373 22.60 -29.94 7.82
C LEU A 373 22.02 -28.52 7.90
N LEU A 374 22.74 -27.55 7.33
CA LEU A 374 22.39 -26.14 7.37
C LEU A 374 22.02 -25.69 5.97
N TRP A 375 20.84 -25.09 5.84
CA TRP A 375 20.34 -24.52 4.61
C TRP A 375 20.35 -23.00 4.67
N LYS A 376 20.72 -22.36 3.56
CA LYS A 376 20.68 -20.91 3.42
C LYS A 376 19.98 -20.53 2.12
N ILE A 377 19.22 -19.45 2.15
CA ILE A 377 18.50 -18.94 0.99
C ILE A 377 18.83 -17.46 0.82
N PRO A 378 20.07 -17.14 0.41
CA PRO A 378 20.42 -15.78 0.05
C PRO A 378 19.66 -15.33 -1.19
N PHE A 379 19.27 -14.05 -1.21
CA PHE A 379 18.93 -13.37 -2.44
C PHE A 379 20.15 -13.25 -3.33
N THR A 380 19.98 -13.51 -4.63
CA THR A 380 21.05 -13.41 -5.61
C THR A 380 21.56 -11.97 -5.65
N GLY A 381 22.87 -11.77 -5.43
CA GLY A 381 23.47 -10.43 -5.33
C GLY A 381 23.28 -9.71 -3.98
N GLY A 382 22.61 -10.33 -3.01
CA GLY A 382 22.45 -9.83 -1.64
C GLY A 382 21.19 -8.97 -1.42
N PRO A 383 20.93 -8.53 -0.16
CA PRO A 383 19.68 -7.84 0.20
C PRO A 383 19.43 -6.53 -0.56
N SER A 384 20.49 -5.79 -0.92
CA SER A 384 20.40 -4.54 -1.68
C SER A 384 19.94 -4.72 -3.14
N GLN A 385 19.89 -5.97 -3.62
CA GLN A 385 19.45 -6.31 -4.98
C GLN A 385 18.00 -6.80 -5.03
N PHE A 386 17.31 -6.92 -3.89
CA PHE A 386 15.97 -7.51 -3.86
C PHE A 386 15.00 -6.83 -4.83
N PHE A 387 14.92 -5.51 -4.84
CA PHE A 387 14.07 -4.76 -5.77
C PHE A 387 14.75 -4.45 -7.13
N LYS A 388 15.85 -5.12 -7.48
CA LYS A 388 16.63 -4.85 -8.71
C LYS A 388 16.72 -6.06 -9.64
N PHE A 389 15.88 -7.08 -9.43
CA PHE A 389 15.85 -8.24 -10.30
C PHE A 389 15.20 -7.91 -11.66
N ASP A 390 15.99 -7.97 -12.73
CA ASP A 390 15.52 -7.87 -14.12
C ASP A 390 15.07 -9.25 -14.62
N GLY A 391 13.95 -9.73 -14.07
CA GLY A 391 13.32 -10.98 -14.45
C GLY A 391 11.81 -10.91 -14.23
N GLU A 392 11.05 -11.69 -14.99
CA GLU A 392 9.59 -11.63 -14.93
C GLU A 392 9.02 -12.42 -13.73
N VAL A 393 7.90 -11.93 -13.20
CA VAL A 393 7.01 -12.65 -12.28
C VAL A 393 5.59 -12.51 -12.79
N ASN A 394 5.00 -13.61 -13.29
CA ASN A 394 3.66 -13.62 -13.85
C ASN A 394 2.71 -14.49 -13.00
N PHE A 395 1.61 -13.92 -12.52
CA PHE A 395 0.51 -14.68 -11.91
C PHE A 395 -0.58 -14.88 -12.96
N VAL A 396 -0.80 -16.13 -13.39
CA VAL A 396 -1.68 -16.48 -14.51
C VAL A 396 -2.83 -17.36 -14.04
N GLY A 397 -3.97 -16.71 -13.77
CA GLY A 397 -5.21 -17.33 -13.38
C GLY A 397 -6.16 -17.55 -14.55
N THR A 398 -7.03 -18.56 -14.47
CA THR A 398 -8.25 -18.58 -15.31
C THR A 398 -9.18 -17.40 -14.96
N THR A 399 -10.06 -16.98 -15.87
CA THR A 399 -10.88 -15.74 -15.80
C THR A 399 -11.68 -15.50 -14.52
N GLN A 400 -11.91 -16.53 -13.69
CA GLN A 400 -12.64 -16.41 -12.42
C GLN A 400 -11.83 -16.90 -11.22
N ALA A 401 -10.58 -17.34 -11.42
CA ALA A 401 -9.76 -17.86 -10.33
C ALA A 401 -9.27 -16.70 -9.47
N PRO A 402 -9.59 -16.66 -8.16
CA PRO A 402 -9.08 -15.64 -7.26
C PRO A 402 -7.63 -15.94 -6.86
N LEU A 403 -6.88 -14.87 -6.58
CA LEU A 403 -5.56 -14.91 -5.96
C LEU A 403 -5.61 -14.14 -4.64
N LEU A 404 -5.21 -14.80 -3.56
CA LEU A 404 -4.97 -14.15 -2.27
C LEU A 404 -3.50 -14.32 -1.87
N ILE A 405 -2.84 -13.20 -1.58
CA ILE A 405 -1.52 -13.19 -0.93
C ILE A 405 -1.65 -12.40 0.37
N SER A 406 -1.43 -13.04 1.52
CA SER A 406 -1.61 -12.40 2.82
C SER A 406 -0.47 -12.60 3.80
N VAL A 407 -0.20 -11.53 4.57
CA VAL A 407 0.69 -11.51 5.73
C VAL A 407 0.08 -10.59 6.79
N ASN A 408 -1.11 -10.95 7.28
CA ASN A 408 -1.79 -10.16 8.32
C ASN A 408 -1.17 -10.41 9.70
N GLY A 409 -0.89 -9.36 10.45
CA GLY A 409 -0.26 -9.38 11.76
C GLY A 409 0.63 -8.15 11.96
N ASP A 410 1.12 -7.97 13.18
CA ASP A 410 2.07 -6.90 13.51
C ASP A 410 3.49 -7.24 13.02
N HIS A 411 4.27 -6.23 12.63
CA HIS A 411 5.64 -6.40 12.12
C HIS A 411 5.70 -7.35 10.92
N THR A 412 4.89 -7.07 9.90
CA THR A 412 4.69 -7.91 8.71
C THR A 412 5.13 -7.20 7.43
N GLN A 413 5.64 -7.96 6.47
CA GLN A 413 6.02 -7.43 5.17
C GLN A 413 5.66 -8.37 4.02
N LEU A 414 4.87 -7.86 3.07
CA LEU A 414 4.66 -8.47 1.77
C LEU A 414 5.54 -7.77 0.75
N ALA A 415 6.37 -8.52 0.01
CA ALA A 415 7.14 -7.94 -1.08
C ALA A 415 7.11 -8.77 -2.37
N ILE A 416 6.84 -8.10 -3.50
CA ILE A 416 6.85 -8.71 -4.84
C ILE A 416 7.77 -7.88 -5.73
N THR A 417 8.77 -8.52 -6.31
CA THR A 417 9.78 -7.88 -7.17
C THR A 417 9.86 -8.61 -8.49
N GLY A 418 10.05 -7.85 -9.57
CA GLY A 418 10.13 -8.36 -10.93
C GLY A 418 10.01 -7.22 -11.93
N TYR A 419 10.47 -7.47 -13.15
CA TYR A 419 10.46 -6.51 -14.23
C TYR A 419 10.16 -7.23 -15.56
N PRO A 420 8.88 -7.57 -15.83
CA PRO A 420 7.67 -7.12 -15.13
C PRO A 420 7.14 -8.02 -14.01
N ILE A 421 6.24 -7.44 -13.21
CA ILE A 421 5.22 -8.13 -12.43
C ILE A 421 3.89 -8.09 -13.20
N ARG A 422 3.22 -9.24 -13.39
CA ARG A 422 1.93 -9.30 -14.10
C ARG A 422 0.89 -10.12 -13.35
N PHE A 423 -0.36 -9.65 -13.36
CA PHE A 423 -1.52 -10.38 -12.82
C PHE A 423 -2.60 -10.57 -13.89
N PHE A 424 -2.99 -11.82 -14.11
CA PHE A 424 -4.10 -12.22 -14.97
C PHE A 424 -5.02 -13.18 -14.19
N GLY A 425 -6.33 -13.13 -14.41
CA GLY A 425 -7.28 -14.06 -13.79
C GLY A 425 -8.55 -13.40 -13.26
N GLY A 426 -9.08 -13.95 -12.15
CA GLY A 426 -10.18 -13.36 -11.38
C GLY A 426 -9.68 -12.37 -10.32
N ASN A 427 -10.44 -12.17 -9.25
CA ASN A 427 -10.10 -11.23 -8.17
C ASN A 427 -8.66 -11.42 -7.63
N VAL A 428 -7.93 -10.32 -7.43
CA VAL A 428 -6.61 -10.31 -6.82
C VAL A 428 -6.66 -9.53 -5.51
N ASP A 429 -6.30 -10.15 -4.39
CA ASP A 429 -6.20 -9.54 -3.07
C ASP A 429 -4.78 -9.74 -2.52
N ILE A 430 -4.03 -8.65 -2.42
CA ILE A 430 -2.68 -8.60 -1.85
C ILE A 430 -2.77 -7.79 -0.56
N ARG A 431 -2.56 -8.42 0.59
CA ARG A 431 -2.82 -7.76 1.88
C ARG A 431 -1.80 -8.02 2.97
N ALA A 432 -1.51 -6.97 3.74
CA ALA A 432 -0.74 -7.02 4.96
C ALA A 432 -1.42 -6.08 5.95
N ARG A 433 -2.27 -6.60 6.84
CA ARG A 433 -3.05 -5.80 7.80
C ARG A 433 -2.61 -6.12 9.22
N GLY A 434 -2.40 -5.12 10.06
CA GLY A 434 -1.98 -5.29 11.44
C GLY A 434 -2.38 -4.09 12.30
N LYS A 435 -2.01 -4.13 13.57
CA LYS A 435 -2.11 -3.01 14.49
C LYS A 435 -0.86 -2.14 14.43
N VAL A 436 0.30 -2.72 14.17
CA VAL A 436 1.59 -2.01 14.13
C VAL A 436 2.47 -2.54 13.00
N ASP A 437 3.09 -1.64 12.25
CA ASP A 437 4.23 -1.92 11.35
C ASP A 437 3.96 -3.07 10.35
N HIS A 438 2.91 -2.92 9.56
CA HIS A 438 2.59 -3.78 8.42
C HIS A 438 2.78 -3.03 7.10
N GLN A 439 3.37 -3.70 6.11
CA GLN A 439 3.69 -3.05 4.83
C GLN A 439 3.63 -3.96 3.62
N ILE A 440 3.36 -3.34 2.46
CA ILE A 440 3.40 -3.94 1.13
C ILE A 440 4.38 -3.16 0.27
N VAL A 441 5.35 -3.84 -0.34
CA VAL A 441 6.33 -3.22 -1.24
C VAL A 441 6.40 -3.98 -2.56
N MET A 442 6.13 -3.32 -3.68
CA MET A 442 6.06 -3.97 -4.99
C MET A 442 6.80 -3.20 -6.08
N GLY A 443 7.44 -3.93 -7.00
CA GLY A 443 7.96 -3.37 -8.25
C GLY A 443 9.45 -3.58 -8.50
N TYR A 444 10.04 -2.68 -9.28
CA TYR A 444 11.44 -2.69 -9.71
C TYR A 444 12.08 -1.32 -9.51
N PHE A 445 13.14 -1.28 -8.72
CA PHE A 445 13.82 -0.09 -8.20
C PHE A 445 15.25 0.00 -8.77
N GLY A 446 15.49 -0.71 -9.89
CA GLY A 446 16.73 -0.66 -10.65
C GLY A 446 16.67 0.38 -11.77
N THR A 447 17.39 0.13 -12.87
CA THR A 447 17.47 1.05 -14.00
C THR A 447 16.35 0.78 -15.01
N TYR A 448 15.53 1.78 -15.29
CA TYR A 448 14.40 1.70 -16.22
C TYR A 448 14.84 1.57 -17.68
N THR A 449 14.07 0.79 -18.45
CA THR A 449 14.38 0.45 -19.86
C THR A 449 13.22 0.74 -20.82
N GLY A 450 12.20 1.47 -20.36
CA GLY A 450 10.98 1.82 -21.08
C GLY A 450 9.97 0.67 -21.19
N LYS A 451 10.00 -0.31 -20.27
CA LYS A 451 9.07 -1.44 -20.31
C LYS A 451 7.94 -1.25 -19.31
N ASN A 452 6.80 -1.86 -19.61
CA ASN A 452 5.76 -2.09 -18.62
C ASN A 452 6.34 -2.98 -17.51
N GLY A 453 6.50 -2.44 -16.30
CA GLY A 453 7.07 -3.11 -15.14
C GLY A 453 6.03 -3.67 -14.17
N PHE A 454 4.79 -3.19 -14.24
CA PHE A 454 3.67 -3.74 -13.48
C PHE A 454 2.38 -3.68 -14.30
N SER A 455 1.73 -4.82 -14.49
CA SER A 455 0.47 -4.87 -15.22
C SER A 455 -0.58 -5.74 -14.56
N THR A 456 -1.83 -5.32 -14.69
CA THR A 456 -3.01 -6.12 -14.35
C THR A 456 -3.89 -6.24 -15.58
N ASP A 457 -4.43 -7.43 -15.81
CA ASP A 457 -5.52 -7.70 -16.76
C ASP A 457 -6.43 -8.76 -16.13
N VAL A 458 -7.25 -8.28 -15.20
CA VAL A 458 -8.05 -9.08 -14.28
C VAL A 458 -9.54 -8.90 -14.60
N VAL A 459 -10.31 -9.98 -14.51
CA VAL A 459 -11.79 -9.95 -14.54
C VAL A 459 -12.29 -10.07 -13.10
N GLY A 460 -12.53 -8.94 -12.46
CA GLY A 460 -12.80 -8.80 -11.03
C GLY A 460 -12.11 -7.56 -10.46
N ASP A 461 -12.02 -7.51 -9.13
CA ASP A 461 -11.30 -6.46 -8.42
C ASP A 461 -9.81 -6.81 -8.25
N VAL A 462 -8.96 -5.78 -8.27
CA VAL A 462 -7.58 -5.83 -7.79
C VAL A 462 -7.48 -4.98 -6.53
N LYS A 463 -7.07 -5.57 -5.41
CA LYS A 463 -6.93 -4.90 -4.11
C LYS A 463 -5.51 -5.07 -3.58
N ILE A 464 -4.85 -3.95 -3.28
CA ILE A 464 -3.58 -3.89 -2.58
C ILE A 464 -3.86 -3.19 -1.24
N ASN A 465 -3.92 -3.96 -0.16
CA ASN A 465 -4.57 -3.55 1.09
C ASN A 465 -3.63 -3.67 2.29
N ALA A 466 -3.24 -2.52 2.84
CA ALA A 466 -2.50 -2.39 4.10
C ALA A 466 -3.32 -1.70 5.19
N ASN A 467 -4.64 -1.89 5.21
CA ASN A 467 -5.52 -1.27 6.20
C ASN A 467 -5.18 -1.72 7.63
N GLY A 468 -5.48 -0.86 8.59
CA GLY A 468 -5.33 -1.15 10.02
C GLY A 468 -6.31 -2.21 10.50
N LYS A 469 -5.83 -3.08 11.40
CA LYS A 469 -6.63 -4.01 12.18
C LYS A 469 -6.47 -3.63 13.66
N ASP A 470 -7.45 -2.91 14.21
CA ASP A 470 -7.39 -2.31 15.55
C ASP A 470 -6.19 -1.36 15.79
N GLY A 471 -5.71 -0.70 14.74
CA GLY A 471 -4.57 0.23 14.75
C GLY A 471 -4.50 1.08 13.47
N PRO A 472 -3.44 1.88 13.24
CA PRO A 472 -3.29 2.68 12.03
C PRO A 472 -3.19 1.85 10.75
N GLY A 473 -3.48 2.49 9.61
CA GLY A 473 -3.13 1.98 8.29
C GLY A 473 -1.62 1.83 8.15
N GLY A 474 -1.22 0.83 7.37
CA GLY A 474 0.17 0.46 7.12
C GLY A 474 0.81 1.28 6.02
N ARG A 475 1.90 0.74 5.46
CA ARG A 475 2.61 1.37 4.33
C ARG A 475 2.46 0.56 3.06
N ILE A 476 2.15 1.23 1.94
CA ILE A 476 2.23 0.67 0.60
C ILE A 476 3.24 1.45 -0.22
N GLN A 477 4.19 0.77 -0.86
CA GLN A 477 5.11 1.36 -1.81
C GLN A 477 5.10 0.57 -3.12
N ILE A 478 4.75 1.22 -4.22
CA ILE A 478 4.81 0.69 -5.57
C ILE A 478 5.74 1.58 -6.39
N GLN A 479 6.81 1.00 -6.94
CA GLN A 479 7.75 1.72 -7.81
C GLN A 479 8.10 0.88 -9.03
N VAL A 480 7.81 1.43 -10.21
CA VAL A 480 7.94 0.72 -11.48
C VAL A 480 8.39 1.67 -12.59
N ASP A 481 8.80 1.10 -13.73
CA ASP A 481 9.03 1.88 -14.95
C ASP A 481 7.67 2.33 -15.52
N GLN A 482 7.02 1.54 -16.37
CA GLN A 482 5.66 1.82 -16.85
C GLN A 482 4.63 0.87 -16.21
N THR A 483 3.36 1.24 -16.22
CA THR A 483 2.28 0.36 -15.71
C THR A 483 1.00 0.44 -16.54
N THR A 484 0.31 -0.70 -16.66
CA THR A 484 -1.03 -0.79 -17.24
C THR A 484 -1.97 -1.46 -16.25
N LEU A 485 -3.02 -0.74 -15.87
CA LEU A 485 -3.97 -1.16 -14.86
C LEU A 485 -5.31 -1.46 -15.51
N LYS A 486 -5.71 -2.73 -15.48
CA LYS A 486 -6.98 -3.20 -16.03
C LYS A 486 -7.64 -4.20 -15.09
N ALA A 487 -8.79 -3.79 -14.59
CA ALA A 487 -9.73 -4.60 -13.82
C ALA A 487 -11.10 -4.46 -14.47
N LEU A 488 -11.63 -5.55 -15.03
CA LEU A 488 -12.92 -5.60 -15.73
C LEU A 488 -14.02 -6.12 -14.81
N PRO A 489 -15.29 -5.71 -14.98
CA PRO A 489 -16.38 -6.24 -14.17
C PRO A 489 -16.53 -7.75 -14.40
N GLY A 490 -16.65 -8.51 -13.31
CA GLY A 490 -17.02 -9.93 -13.37
C GLY A 490 -18.49 -10.06 -13.76
N GLY A 491 -18.83 -10.93 -14.72
CA GLY A 491 -20.17 -11.06 -15.31
C GLY A 491 -21.28 -11.62 -14.39
N GLY A 492 -21.36 -11.20 -13.13
CA GLY A 492 -22.45 -11.54 -12.21
C GLY A 492 -23.67 -10.66 -12.43
N SER A 493 -24.82 -11.26 -12.75
CA SER A 493 -26.10 -10.59 -12.94
C SER A 493 -26.71 -10.15 -11.61
N GLY A 494 -26.51 -8.89 -11.25
CA GLY A 494 -27.33 -8.12 -10.30
C GLY A 494 -27.53 -6.71 -10.85
N PRO A 495 -28.75 -6.13 -10.82
CA PRO A 495 -28.96 -4.78 -11.31
C PRO A 495 -28.50 -3.74 -10.27
N GLU A 496 -28.26 -2.52 -10.77
CA GLU A 496 -28.05 -1.25 -10.03
C GLU A 496 -26.59 -0.78 -9.82
N ASP A 497 -25.86 -0.56 -10.91
CA ASP A 497 -25.42 0.79 -11.34
C ASP A 497 -24.56 0.69 -12.63
N PRO A 498 -24.97 1.29 -13.77
CA PRO A 498 -24.18 1.34 -15.00
C PRO A 498 -22.79 2.02 -14.90
N ALA A 499 -22.40 2.56 -13.73
CA ALA A 499 -21.14 3.28 -13.51
C ALA A 499 -19.89 2.41 -13.17
N PHE A 500 -20.02 1.10 -12.98
CA PHE A 500 -18.92 0.29 -12.40
C PHE A 500 -18.24 -0.67 -13.39
N GLY A 501 -17.13 -0.20 -13.95
CA GLY A 501 -16.02 -1.05 -14.36
C GLY A 501 -15.39 -1.82 -13.17
N GLY A 502 -14.54 -2.82 -13.42
CA GLY A 502 -13.85 -3.53 -12.34
C GLY A 502 -12.93 -2.57 -11.56
N THR A 503 -12.71 -2.83 -10.27
CA THR A 503 -12.02 -1.85 -9.43
C THR A 503 -10.56 -2.19 -9.21
N PHE A 504 -9.68 -1.21 -9.38
CA PHE A 504 -8.29 -1.25 -8.93
C PHE A 504 -8.14 -0.38 -7.69
N LYS A 505 -7.88 -0.99 -6.53
CA LYS A 505 -7.82 -0.32 -5.22
C LYS A 505 -6.44 -0.47 -4.58
N ILE A 506 -5.89 0.64 -4.12
CA ILE A 506 -4.75 0.68 -3.20
C ILE A 506 -5.22 1.34 -1.91
N THR A 507 -5.22 0.63 -0.80
CA THR A 507 -5.80 1.12 0.47
C THR A 507 -4.83 0.93 1.62
N ALA A 508 -4.61 1.98 2.38
CA ALA A 508 -3.88 1.97 3.65
C ALA A 508 -4.71 2.73 4.69
N ASP A 509 -6.01 2.41 4.77
CA ASP A 509 -6.95 3.11 5.63
C ASP A 509 -6.75 2.68 7.09
N GLY A 510 -7.13 3.53 8.04
CA GLY A 510 -7.02 3.25 9.47
C GLY A 510 -7.87 2.08 9.94
N ARG A 511 -8.83 1.63 9.13
CA ARG A 511 -9.60 0.42 9.40
C ARG A 511 -10.10 -0.19 8.10
N ASP A 512 -10.26 -1.51 8.07
CA ASP A 512 -11.07 -2.16 7.04
C ASP A 512 -12.53 -1.68 7.15
N PRO A 513 -13.22 -1.33 6.05
CA PRO A 513 -14.63 -0.87 6.10
C PRO A 513 -15.61 -1.82 6.81
N ASP A 514 -15.26 -3.10 6.97
CA ASP A 514 -16.10 -4.10 7.64
C ASP A 514 -15.86 -4.19 9.17
N GLU A 515 -15.00 -3.33 9.75
CA GLU A 515 -14.65 -3.39 11.18
C GLU A 515 -14.93 -2.06 11.94
N ASP A 516 -15.56 -2.15 13.12
CA ASP A 516 -15.99 -1.01 13.95
C ASP A 516 -14.90 -0.48 14.90
N GLY A 517 -14.58 0.81 14.90
CA GLY A 517 -13.60 1.44 15.83
C GLY A 517 -12.66 2.46 15.20
N ASN A 518 -11.52 2.74 15.85
CA ASN A 518 -10.66 3.89 15.54
C ASN A 518 -9.31 3.48 14.90
N GLY A 519 -8.78 4.28 13.98
CA GLY A 519 -7.42 4.12 13.45
C GLY A 519 -7.00 5.28 12.57
N ASP A 520 -5.72 5.67 12.66
CA ASP A 520 -5.12 6.69 11.78
C ASP A 520 -4.93 6.15 10.35
N GLY A 521 -5.04 7.01 9.34
CA GLY A 521 -4.70 6.64 7.97
C GLY A 521 -3.20 6.37 7.79
N GLY A 522 -2.87 5.41 6.92
CA GLY A 522 -1.52 4.98 6.60
C GLY A 522 -0.81 5.82 5.54
N GLN A 523 0.11 5.19 4.82
CA GLN A 523 0.96 5.85 3.81
C GLN A 523 0.99 5.06 2.50
N ILE A 524 0.76 5.73 1.38
CA ILE A 524 0.84 5.16 0.04
C ILE A 524 1.82 5.97 -0.81
N ILE A 525 2.80 5.28 -1.40
CA ILE A 525 3.73 5.83 -2.38
C ILE A 525 3.58 5.04 -3.66
N PHE A 526 3.22 5.71 -4.76
CA PHE A 526 3.12 5.11 -6.08
C PHE A 526 3.93 5.94 -7.07
N THR A 527 4.96 5.33 -7.67
CA THR A 527 5.86 5.98 -8.61
C THR A 527 5.96 5.17 -9.90
N ALA A 528 5.70 5.81 -11.03
CA ALA A 528 5.88 5.24 -12.36
C ALA A 528 6.30 6.33 -13.36
N THR A 529 7.13 5.97 -14.35
CA THR A 529 7.44 6.85 -15.49
C THR A 529 6.20 7.06 -16.36
N GLN A 530 5.33 6.06 -16.44
CA GLN A 530 4.04 6.12 -17.16
C GLN A 530 2.99 5.20 -16.52
N VAL A 531 1.74 5.65 -16.45
CA VAL A 531 0.55 4.95 -15.96
C VAL A 531 -0.51 4.98 -17.04
N THR A 532 -1.08 3.82 -17.35
CA THR A 532 -2.28 3.67 -18.18
C THR A 532 -3.35 2.98 -17.35
N LEU A 533 -4.52 3.61 -17.23
CA LEU A 533 -5.72 3.02 -16.62
C LEU A 533 -6.71 2.68 -17.74
N ASP A 534 -7.20 1.44 -17.78
CA ASP A 534 -8.20 1.02 -18.76
C ASP A 534 -9.52 1.80 -18.57
N GLY A 535 -10.20 2.12 -19.68
CA GLY A 535 -11.44 2.90 -19.66
C GLY A 535 -12.60 2.25 -18.90
N ASN A 536 -12.54 0.93 -18.66
CA ASN A 536 -13.51 0.19 -17.86
C ASN A 536 -12.95 -0.17 -16.47
N THR A 537 -11.91 0.51 -16.00
CA THR A 537 -11.35 0.31 -14.65
C THR A 537 -11.59 1.54 -13.78
N ASN A 538 -12.14 1.31 -12.59
CA ASN A 538 -12.28 2.34 -11.57
C ASN A 538 -11.05 2.33 -10.66
N GLY A 539 -10.25 3.39 -10.68
CA GLY A 539 -9.07 3.53 -9.82
C GLY A 539 -9.40 4.19 -8.49
N ARG A 540 -8.99 3.58 -7.37
CA ARG A 540 -9.08 4.20 -6.04
C ARG A 540 -7.76 4.06 -5.27
N ILE A 541 -7.30 5.17 -4.69
CA ILE A 541 -6.16 5.20 -3.79
C ILE A 541 -6.60 5.87 -2.49
N SER A 542 -6.63 5.15 -1.37
CA SER A 542 -7.12 5.68 -0.09
C SER A 542 -6.19 5.43 1.07
N ALA A 543 -5.99 6.46 1.89
CA ALA A 543 -5.32 6.39 3.19
C ALA A 543 -6.18 7.14 4.22
N ASP A 544 -7.46 6.81 4.24
CA ASP A 544 -8.49 7.42 5.08
C ASP A 544 -8.33 6.98 6.55
N ALA A 545 -8.57 7.88 7.49
CA ALA A 545 -8.67 7.52 8.90
C ALA A 545 -10.09 7.07 9.28
N LYS A 546 -10.24 6.50 10.48
CA LYS A 546 -11.52 6.03 10.99
C LYS A 546 -11.73 6.42 12.46
N GLY A 547 -12.97 6.70 12.84
CA GLY A 547 -13.35 7.05 14.20
C GLY A 547 -12.77 8.40 14.61
N VAL A 548 -11.87 8.39 15.60
CA VAL A 548 -11.14 9.60 16.05
C VAL A 548 -9.76 9.77 15.40
N GLY A 549 -9.39 8.89 14.45
CA GLY A 549 -8.07 8.86 13.84
C GLY A 549 -7.80 10.02 12.87
N ASN A 550 -6.53 10.33 12.68
CA ASN A 550 -6.05 11.31 11.72
C ASN A 550 -5.50 10.61 10.47
N ALA A 551 -5.71 11.17 9.29
CA ALA A 551 -4.96 10.73 8.12
C ALA A 551 -3.53 11.30 8.18
N PHE A 552 -2.56 10.55 7.66
CA PHE A 552 -1.16 10.97 7.72
C PHE A 552 -0.93 12.29 6.98
N SER A 553 -0.27 13.25 7.63
CA SER A 553 -0.04 14.57 7.05
C SER A 553 1.41 15.04 7.25
N ASN A 554 1.96 15.67 6.22
CA ASN A 554 3.28 16.30 6.22
C ASN A 554 3.26 17.53 5.31
N SER A 555 4.20 18.45 5.52
CA SER A 555 4.32 19.66 4.70
C SER A 555 4.45 19.33 3.22
N LEU A 556 3.72 20.04 2.33
CA LEU A 556 3.83 19.88 0.87
C LEU A 556 5.24 20.18 0.32
N THR A 557 6.09 20.87 1.10
CA THR A 557 7.51 21.10 0.77
C THR A 557 8.40 19.89 1.01
N ALA A 558 7.95 18.91 1.79
CA ALA A 558 8.68 17.66 1.98
C ALA A 558 8.55 16.78 0.73
N ASP A 559 9.55 15.95 0.48
CA ASP A 559 9.47 14.94 -0.58
C ASP A 559 8.62 13.75 -0.15
N PHE A 560 8.83 13.29 1.10
CA PHE A 560 8.13 12.17 1.74
C PHE A 560 8.25 12.23 3.28
N PRO A 561 7.40 11.50 4.01
CA PRO A 561 6.19 10.79 3.54
C PRO A 561 4.96 11.71 3.49
N HIS A 562 3.93 11.28 2.77
CA HIS A 562 2.58 11.85 2.70
C HIS A 562 1.56 10.71 2.88
N ALA A 563 0.29 10.99 3.19
CA ALA A 563 -0.75 9.94 3.20
C ALA A 563 -0.84 9.28 1.82
N VAL A 564 -0.87 10.09 0.76
CA VAL A 564 -0.74 9.61 -0.61
C VAL A 564 0.26 10.46 -1.39
N ALA A 565 1.28 9.80 -1.95
CA ALA A 565 2.21 10.36 -2.92
C ALA A 565 2.06 9.60 -4.24
N PHE A 566 1.41 10.22 -5.23
CA PHE A 566 1.13 9.63 -6.54
C PHE A 566 1.91 10.34 -7.64
N TYR A 567 2.93 9.66 -8.18
CA TYR A 567 3.88 10.20 -9.16
C TYR A 567 3.87 9.42 -10.47
N PRO A 568 2.84 9.58 -11.30
CA PRO A 568 2.74 8.98 -12.63
C PRO A 568 3.53 9.72 -13.74
N GLN A 569 4.40 10.67 -13.39
CA GLN A 569 5.37 11.36 -14.26
C GLN A 569 4.84 11.74 -15.66
N ALA A 570 5.16 10.99 -16.72
CA ALA A 570 4.84 11.35 -18.10
C ALA A 570 3.36 11.11 -18.51
N SER A 571 2.48 10.77 -17.56
CA SER A 571 1.12 10.32 -17.84
C SER A 571 0.10 11.45 -17.95
N ASN A 572 -0.98 11.16 -18.67
CA ASN A 572 -2.22 11.90 -18.57
C ASN A 572 -3.12 11.20 -17.55
N ILE A 573 -3.45 11.89 -16.46
CA ILE A 573 -4.26 11.33 -15.38
C ILE A 573 -5.62 12.00 -15.40
N ILE A 574 -6.67 11.20 -15.39
CA ILE A 574 -8.04 11.67 -15.24
C ILE A 574 -8.49 11.34 -13.83
N LEU A 575 -8.92 12.37 -13.10
CA LEU A 575 -9.43 12.28 -11.74
C LEU A 575 -10.95 12.41 -11.74
N GLY A 576 -11.59 11.59 -10.92
CA GLY A 576 -13.04 11.62 -10.73
C GLY A 576 -13.64 10.25 -10.45
N ASN A 577 -14.97 10.19 -10.49
CA ASN A 577 -15.74 8.95 -10.36
C ASN A 577 -16.03 8.35 -11.74
N GLY A 578 -15.94 7.02 -11.86
CA GLY A 578 -16.25 6.24 -13.07
C GLY A 578 -15.03 5.67 -13.80
N GLY A 579 -15.30 4.83 -14.81
CA GLY A 579 -14.28 4.06 -15.53
C GLY A 579 -13.21 4.95 -16.20
N GLY A 580 -11.95 4.50 -16.14
CA GLY A 580 -10.79 5.21 -16.66
C GLY A 580 -10.34 6.39 -15.78
N ARG A 581 -10.85 6.51 -14.56
CA ARG A 581 -10.57 7.63 -13.66
C ARG A 581 -10.07 7.15 -12.30
N PHE A 582 -9.24 7.99 -11.65
CA PHE A 582 -8.80 7.78 -10.28
C PHE A 582 -9.54 8.68 -9.29
N LYS A 583 -9.92 8.11 -8.15
CA LYS A 583 -10.27 8.85 -6.94
C LYS A 583 -9.19 8.66 -5.88
N ILE A 584 -8.77 9.75 -5.22
CA ILE A 584 -7.70 9.72 -4.22
C ILE A 584 -8.20 10.33 -2.91
N THR A 585 -8.10 9.60 -1.80
CA THR A 585 -8.62 10.05 -0.51
C THR A 585 -7.62 9.88 0.64
N ALA A 586 -7.64 10.81 1.58
CA ALA A 586 -6.89 10.79 2.84
C ALA A 586 -7.66 11.61 3.89
N THR A 587 -8.87 11.18 4.19
CA THR A 587 -9.84 11.89 5.05
C THR A 587 -9.60 11.64 6.54
N GLY A 588 -9.99 12.60 7.37
CA GLY A 588 -10.01 12.43 8.83
C GLY A 588 -11.12 11.48 9.28
N GLY A 589 -11.01 10.94 10.49
CA GLY A 589 -12.02 10.06 11.07
C GLY A 589 -13.42 10.68 11.13
N ASP A 590 -14.44 9.82 11.08
CA ASP A 590 -15.86 10.18 11.02
C ASP A 590 -16.44 10.71 12.34
N VAL A 591 -15.73 10.54 13.46
CA VAL A 591 -16.09 11.16 14.76
C VAL A 591 -15.27 12.43 14.99
N SER A 592 -13.97 12.34 14.77
CA SER A 592 -13.02 13.45 14.83
C SER A 592 -11.76 13.09 14.06
N GLY A 593 -10.88 14.06 13.85
CA GLY A 593 -9.55 13.82 13.30
C GLY A 593 -9.30 14.57 12.01
N ASN A 594 -8.03 14.81 11.74
CA ASN A 594 -7.58 15.70 10.68
C ASN A 594 -7.45 14.95 9.35
N GLY A 595 -7.70 15.68 8.27
CA GLY A 595 -7.35 15.24 6.92
C GLY A 595 -5.83 15.15 6.70
N GLY A 596 -5.44 14.31 5.75
CA GLY A 596 -4.06 13.98 5.43
C GLY A 596 -3.46 14.90 4.37
N SER A 597 -2.23 14.60 3.95
CA SER A 597 -1.58 15.28 2.83
C SER A 597 -1.54 14.39 1.58
N ILE A 598 -1.99 14.90 0.44
CA ILE A 598 -1.91 14.26 -0.88
C ILE A 598 -0.98 15.08 -1.78
N LYS A 599 -0.04 14.40 -2.45
CA LYS A 599 0.85 15.00 -3.45
C LYS A 599 0.77 14.22 -4.75
N LEU A 600 0.42 14.91 -5.83
CA LEU A 600 0.25 14.36 -7.18
C LEU A 600 1.22 15.05 -8.13
N ALA A 601 2.05 14.30 -8.86
CA ALA A 601 2.87 14.86 -9.95
C ALA A 601 2.74 14.08 -11.26
N SER A 602 2.21 14.74 -12.30
CA SER A 602 1.97 14.16 -13.62
C SER A 602 2.10 15.19 -14.74
N SER A 603 2.36 14.75 -15.97
CA SER A 603 2.46 15.62 -17.14
C SER A 603 1.17 16.41 -17.35
N VAL A 604 0.03 15.71 -17.38
CA VAL A 604 -1.31 16.30 -17.48
C VAL A 604 -2.21 15.70 -16.40
N VAL A 605 -3.02 16.55 -15.76
CA VAL A 605 -4.08 16.14 -14.82
C VAL A 605 -5.40 16.75 -15.28
N GLU A 606 -6.44 15.93 -15.43
CA GLU A 606 -7.78 16.35 -15.78
C GLU A 606 -8.74 16.06 -14.63
N PHE A 607 -9.44 17.06 -14.11
CA PHE A 607 -10.49 16.88 -13.10
C PHE A 607 -11.85 16.85 -13.78
N ARG A 608 -12.47 15.68 -13.84
CA ARG A 608 -13.82 15.53 -14.39
C ARG A 608 -14.85 15.94 -13.33
N ASN A 609 -15.92 16.60 -13.76
CA ASN A 609 -17.01 17.06 -12.90
C ASN A 609 -17.66 15.86 -12.17
N SER A 610 -17.14 15.55 -10.99
CA SER A 610 -17.54 14.42 -10.16
C SER A 610 -17.14 14.74 -8.72
N GLU A 611 -18.03 14.39 -7.79
CA GLU A 611 -17.85 14.67 -6.36
C GLU A 611 -16.55 14.05 -5.83
N ASP A 612 -15.74 14.90 -5.21
CA ASP A 612 -14.58 14.55 -4.40
C ASP A 612 -13.62 13.60 -5.14
N ALA A 613 -13.11 14.04 -6.29
CA ALA A 613 -12.07 13.34 -7.03
C ALA A 613 -10.78 13.23 -6.21
N ILE A 614 -10.49 14.29 -5.44
CA ILE A 614 -9.53 14.29 -4.33
C ILE A 614 -10.27 14.69 -3.05
N ASP A 615 -10.12 13.92 -1.97
CA ASP A 615 -10.72 14.22 -0.67
C ASP A 615 -9.71 14.10 0.46
N VAL A 616 -9.42 15.22 1.12
CA VAL A 616 -8.63 15.31 2.34
C VAL A 616 -9.39 16.05 3.43
N SER A 617 -10.73 16.02 3.40
CA SER A 617 -11.55 16.68 4.40
C SER A 617 -11.46 16.00 5.77
N ALA A 618 -11.75 16.76 6.83
CA ALA A 618 -12.11 16.20 8.12
C ALA A 618 -13.59 15.81 8.10
N LYS A 619 -13.89 14.54 8.40
CA LYS A 619 -15.28 14.05 8.39
C LYS A 619 -16.01 14.30 9.72
N GLY A 620 -15.28 14.24 10.83
CA GLY A 620 -15.80 14.60 12.16
C GLY A 620 -15.92 16.11 12.40
N ASP A 621 -16.64 16.49 13.46
CA ASP A 621 -17.07 17.88 13.68
C ASP A 621 -15.95 18.88 13.98
N SER A 622 -14.78 18.43 14.46
CA SER A 622 -13.73 19.31 14.99
C SER A 622 -12.34 19.09 14.38
N GLY A 623 -12.23 18.27 13.33
CA GLY A 623 -10.95 17.98 12.68
C GLY A 623 -10.54 19.07 11.69
N ASN A 624 -9.24 19.30 11.50
CA ASN A 624 -8.76 20.22 10.48
C ASN A 624 -8.74 19.54 9.10
N GLY A 625 -9.03 20.31 8.05
CA GLY A 625 -8.87 19.89 6.67
C GLY A 625 -7.41 19.59 6.32
N GLY A 626 -7.21 18.71 5.35
CA GLY A 626 -5.91 18.25 4.90
C GLY A 626 -5.26 19.16 3.86
N GLN A 627 -4.24 18.63 3.19
CA GLN A 627 -3.43 19.37 2.21
C GLN A 627 -3.36 18.63 0.87
N VAL A 628 -3.45 19.36 -0.24
CA VAL A 628 -3.35 18.80 -1.60
C VAL A 628 -2.35 19.63 -2.42
N GLN A 629 -1.41 18.95 -3.08
CA GLN A 629 -0.56 19.55 -4.11
C GLN A 629 -0.70 18.82 -5.44
N VAL A 630 -0.99 19.55 -6.52
CA VAL A 630 -1.08 19.02 -7.88
C VAL A 630 -0.01 19.67 -8.74
N LEU A 631 1.08 18.95 -8.97
CA LEU A 631 2.20 19.36 -9.81
C LEU A 631 1.99 18.82 -11.23
N SER A 632 1.50 19.67 -12.13
CA SER A 632 1.30 19.32 -13.53
C SER A 632 1.61 20.49 -14.45
N ALA A 633 2.09 20.22 -15.66
CA ALA A 633 2.37 21.24 -16.66
C ALA A 633 1.10 21.82 -17.29
N SER A 634 -0.03 21.11 -17.20
CA SER A 634 -1.32 21.60 -17.72
C SER A 634 -2.53 20.97 -16.99
N PRO A 635 -2.67 21.19 -15.66
CA PRO A 635 -3.84 20.74 -14.93
C PRO A 635 -5.10 21.45 -15.46
N THR A 636 -6.09 20.66 -15.86
CA THR A 636 -7.34 21.15 -16.45
C THR A 636 -8.51 20.79 -15.55
N LEU A 637 -9.24 21.80 -15.07
CA LEU A 637 -10.45 21.63 -14.28
C LEU A 637 -11.67 21.84 -15.17
N PHE A 638 -12.54 20.83 -15.27
CA PHE A 638 -13.72 20.89 -16.12
C PHE A 638 -14.90 21.48 -15.35
N HIS A 639 -15.41 22.60 -15.87
CA HIS A 639 -16.53 23.35 -15.29
C HIS A 639 -17.91 22.85 -15.73
N GLN A 640 -18.00 21.88 -16.64
CA GLN A 640 -19.27 21.26 -17.02
C GLN A 640 -19.08 19.74 -17.13
N ASN A 641 -20.13 19.00 -16.79
CA ASN A 641 -20.17 17.58 -17.12
C ASN A 641 -20.29 17.46 -18.63
N GLN A 642 -19.26 16.92 -19.31
CA GLN A 642 -19.28 16.75 -20.77
C GLN A 642 -20.42 15.84 -21.24
N ASP A 643 -20.96 15.01 -20.35
CA ASP A 643 -22.02 14.05 -20.65
C ASP A 643 -23.43 14.64 -20.38
N ASN A 644 -23.52 15.72 -19.58
CA ASN A 644 -24.78 16.44 -19.34
C ASN A 644 -24.54 17.88 -18.86
N THR A 645 -24.71 18.85 -19.75
CA THR A 645 -24.55 20.28 -19.48
C THR A 645 -25.60 20.86 -18.52
N SER A 646 -26.61 20.07 -18.11
CA SER A 646 -27.66 20.48 -17.16
C SER A 646 -27.36 20.10 -15.71
N GLN A 647 -26.23 19.49 -15.41
CA GLN A 647 -25.84 19.09 -14.05
C GLN A 647 -25.02 20.20 -13.38
N PRO A 648 -25.26 20.48 -12.08
CA PRO A 648 -24.46 21.45 -11.34
C PRO A 648 -22.99 21.03 -11.27
N VAL A 649 -22.13 22.02 -11.08
CA VAL A 649 -20.70 21.85 -10.83
C VAL A 649 -20.53 21.23 -9.46
N LYS A 650 -19.79 20.13 -9.41
CA LYS A 650 -19.46 19.42 -8.17
C LYS A 650 -18.08 19.84 -7.69
N THR A 651 -17.91 19.88 -6.38
CA THR A 651 -16.60 20.00 -5.75
C THR A 651 -15.74 18.79 -6.14
N VAL A 652 -14.62 19.06 -6.81
CA VAL A 652 -13.69 18.03 -7.31
C VAL A 652 -12.51 17.83 -6.37
N ILE A 653 -12.13 18.86 -5.59
CA ILE A 653 -11.10 18.77 -4.56
C ILE A 653 -11.70 19.30 -3.26
N ASN A 654 -11.78 18.42 -2.26
CA ASN A 654 -12.34 18.76 -0.95
C ASN A 654 -11.24 18.66 0.12
N ALA A 655 -10.98 19.76 0.78
CA ALA A 655 -10.06 19.87 1.91
C ALA A 655 -10.70 20.62 3.07
N SER A 656 -12.03 20.55 3.23
CA SER A 656 -12.74 21.25 4.29
C SER A 656 -12.43 20.70 5.68
N GLY A 657 -12.48 21.57 6.68
CA GLY A 657 -12.46 21.23 8.10
C GLY A 657 -13.79 20.70 8.59
N GLY A 658 -13.79 20.21 9.82
CA GLY A 658 -14.97 19.72 10.52
C GLY A 658 -16.00 20.81 10.73
N PHE A 659 -17.28 20.43 10.63
CA PHE A 659 -18.41 21.35 10.56
C PHE A 659 -18.53 22.34 11.74
N LEU A 660 -18.06 21.99 12.94
CA LEU A 660 -18.14 22.86 14.12
C LEU A 660 -16.90 23.74 14.24
N SER A 661 -15.72 23.17 14.50
CA SER A 661 -14.55 23.93 14.97
C SER A 661 -13.24 23.53 14.29
N GLY A 662 -13.32 22.92 13.11
CA GLY A 662 -12.15 22.50 12.34
C GLY A 662 -11.68 23.59 11.39
N ASN A 663 -10.39 23.91 11.40
CA ASN A 663 -9.83 24.76 10.34
C ASN A 663 -9.97 24.07 8.98
N GLY A 664 -10.21 24.85 7.95
CA GLY A 664 -10.09 24.42 6.56
C GLY A 664 -8.68 23.97 6.17
N GLY A 665 -8.59 23.37 4.99
CA GLY A 665 -7.36 22.81 4.46
C GLY A 665 -6.60 23.72 3.50
N PHE A 666 -5.62 23.14 2.82
CA PHE A 666 -4.76 23.82 1.85
C PHE A 666 -4.71 23.11 0.51
N ILE A 667 -5.05 23.81 -0.57
CA ILE A 667 -4.93 23.31 -1.95
C ILE A 667 -3.89 24.12 -2.71
N GLU A 668 -2.93 23.46 -3.38
CA GLU A 668 -1.93 24.08 -4.25
C GLU A 668 -1.95 23.48 -5.67
N ILE A 669 -2.20 24.34 -6.67
CA ILE A 669 -2.15 24.01 -8.11
C ILE A 669 -1.38 25.13 -8.85
N PRO A 670 -0.09 24.93 -9.19
CA PRO A 670 0.74 25.99 -9.75
C PRO A 670 0.33 26.51 -11.13
N ASP A 671 -0.33 25.70 -11.97
CA ASP A 671 -0.62 25.99 -13.39
C ASP A 671 -2.05 25.59 -13.84
N GLY A 672 -3.04 25.78 -12.98
CA GLY A 672 -4.47 25.48 -13.21
C GLY A 672 -5.11 26.21 -14.40
N LYS A 673 -5.83 25.45 -15.23
CA LYS A 673 -6.62 25.96 -16.37
C LYS A 673 -8.05 25.43 -16.34
N THR A 674 -8.95 26.11 -17.04
CA THR A 674 -10.32 25.64 -17.31
C THR A 674 -10.49 25.31 -18.79
N ASN A 675 -11.35 24.34 -19.11
CA ASN A 675 -11.75 24.03 -20.48
C ASN A 675 -13.24 24.36 -20.66
N GLN A 676 -13.53 25.56 -21.14
CA GLN A 676 -14.88 26.00 -21.52
C GLN A 676 -15.04 25.86 -23.04
N PRO A 677 -15.97 25.00 -23.52
CA PRO A 677 -16.32 24.97 -24.92
C PRO A 677 -17.37 26.07 -25.22
N THR A 678 -16.92 27.17 -25.82
CA THR A 678 -17.71 28.13 -26.64
C THR A 678 -18.47 29.28 -25.96
N ALA A 679 -18.31 30.48 -26.55
CA ALA A 679 -19.04 31.74 -26.39
C ALA A 679 -18.95 32.47 -25.03
N GLY A 680 -17.71 32.79 -24.62
CA GLY A 680 -17.41 33.69 -23.51
C GLY A 680 -15.94 33.58 -23.12
N THR A 681 -15.38 34.58 -22.46
CA THR A 681 -14.05 34.46 -21.87
C THR A 681 -14.09 33.34 -20.83
N PRO A 682 -13.27 32.27 -20.95
CA PRO A 682 -13.26 31.19 -19.97
C PRO A 682 -12.94 31.72 -18.58
N VAL A 683 -13.75 31.40 -17.58
CA VAL A 683 -13.51 31.74 -16.17
C VAL A 683 -13.55 30.44 -15.37
N LEU A 684 -12.59 30.28 -14.45
CA LEU A 684 -12.52 29.15 -13.55
C LEU A 684 -13.34 29.44 -12.29
N ASN A 685 -14.32 28.60 -12.01
CA ASN A 685 -15.16 28.70 -10.81
C ASN A 685 -14.50 28.00 -9.63
N VAL A 686 -13.58 28.72 -8.98
CA VAL A 686 -12.76 28.16 -7.89
C VAL A 686 -13.61 27.68 -6.73
N ASN A 687 -14.61 28.45 -6.30
CA ASN A 687 -15.42 28.16 -5.11
C ASN A 687 -16.38 26.97 -5.27
N ALA A 688 -16.81 26.66 -6.50
CA ALA A 688 -17.59 25.45 -6.75
C ALA A 688 -16.70 24.19 -6.84
N LEU A 689 -15.51 24.32 -7.45
CA LEU A 689 -14.62 23.20 -7.74
C LEU A 689 -13.74 22.79 -6.55
N MET A 690 -13.42 23.72 -5.66
CA MET A 690 -12.50 23.53 -4.54
C MET A 690 -13.14 23.98 -3.23
N ALA A 691 -13.18 23.09 -2.25
CA ALA A 691 -13.67 23.40 -0.91
C ALA A 691 -12.52 23.36 0.10
N VAL A 692 -12.36 24.43 0.88
CA VAL A 692 -11.39 24.56 1.97
C VAL A 692 -12.02 25.21 3.20
N ASP A 693 -13.34 25.10 3.33
CA ASP A 693 -14.08 25.80 4.38
C ASP A 693 -13.75 25.24 5.76
N GLY A 694 -13.79 26.10 6.77
CA GLY A 694 -13.66 25.73 8.17
C GLY A 694 -15.02 25.62 8.86
N GLY A 695 -14.99 25.24 10.13
CA GLY A 695 -16.18 25.03 10.94
C GLY A 695 -17.01 26.29 11.18
N THR A 696 -18.25 26.10 11.61
CA THR A 696 -19.22 27.14 11.96
C THR A 696 -18.79 28.06 13.11
N THR A 697 -17.87 27.61 13.97
CA THR A 697 -17.39 28.33 15.15
C THR A 697 -15.97 28.87 15.03
N GLU A 698 -15.41 28.95 13.82
CA GLU A 698 -14.06 29.48 13.60
C GLU A 698 -13.89 30.91 14.11
N ALA A 699 -12.74 31.17 14.72
CA ALA A 699 -12.47 32.44 15.38
C ALA A 699 -12.16 33.55 14.36
N ALA A 700 -12.70 34.74 14.64
CA ALA A 700 -12.45 35.91 13.81
C ALA A 700 -10.97 36.30 13.76
N GLY A 701 -10.51 36.74 12.57
CA GLY A 701 -9.20 37.38 12.39
C GLY A 701 -8.01 36.45 12.13
N SER A 702 -8.20 35.13 12.08
CA SER A 702 -7.18 34.17 11.63
C SER A 702 -7.60 33.50 10.31
N PRO A 703 -6.65 33.18 9.41
CA PRO A 703 -6.97 32.44 8.20
C PRO A 703 -7.28 30.98 8.58
N PHE A 704 -8.39 30.44 8.07
CA PHE A 704 -8.81 29.07 8.36
C PHE A 704 -8.77 28.17 7.12
N GLY A 705 -8.84 28.70 5.90
CA GLY A 705 -8.77 27.93 4.64
C GLY A 705 -7.79 28.56 3.66
N ARG A 706 -7.21 27.80 2.72
CA ARG A 706 -6.20 28.33 1.78
C ARG A 706 -6.23 27.65 0.42
N ILE A 707 -6.19 28.45 -0.65
CA ILE A 707 -6.04 27.99 -2.03
C ILE A 707 -4.91 28.79 -2.68
N LYS A 708 -3.86 28.10 -3.12
CA LYS A 708 -2.79 28.66 -3.94
C LYS A 708 -2.91 28.14 -5.38
N LEU A 709 -3.37 29.01 -6.27
CA LEU A 709 -3.67 28.66 -7.65
C LEU A 709 -2.93 29.62 -8.59
N ASN A 710 -2.30 29.09 -9.63
CA ASN A 710 -1.58 29.92 -10.62
C ASN A 710 -0.55 30.85 -9.99
N ASN A 711 0.11 30.37 -8.93
CA ASN A 711 1.06 31.12 -8.10
C ASN A 711 0.49 32.39 -7.44
N VAL A 712 -0.81 32.37 -7.13
CA VAL A 712 -1.52 33.38 -6.33
C VAL A 712 -2.10 32.69 -5.10
N ASP A 713 -1.72 33.16 -3.92
CA ASP A 713 -2.08 32.55 -2.65
C ASP A 713 -3.24 33.28 -1.99
N CYS A 714 -4.41 32.65 -1.94
CA CYS A 714 -5.62 33.22 -1.34
C CYS A 714 -6.01 32.49 -0.05
N GLN A 715 -6.27 33.25 1.01
CA GLN A 715 -6.59 32.76 2.35
C GLN A 715 -8.01 33.17 2.79
N GLN A 716 -8.75 32.18 3.29
CA GLN A 716 -10.06 32.17 3.95
C GLN A 716 -10.07 32.88 5.32
N PHE A 717 -10.77 34.00 5.55
CA PHE A 717 -10.89 34.61 6.89
C PHE A 717 -12.34 34.70 7.38
N VAL A 718 -12.56 34.42 8.67
CA VAL A 718 -13.83 34.69 9.36
C VAL A 718 -13.74 36.08 9.99
N SER A 719 -14.84 36.82 9.95
CA SER A 719 -14.95 38.08 10.68
C SER A 719 -15.69 37.94 12.01
N ALA A 720 -15.59 38.95 12.86
CA ALA A 720 -16.31 39.00 14.13
C ALA A 720 -17.83 39.30 14.01
N ALA A 721 -18.33 39.57 12.81
CA ALA A 721 -19.75 39.89 12.59
C ALA A 721 -20.60 38.61 12.45
N ALA A 722 -21.72 38.57 13.18
CA ALA A 722 -22.95 37.73 13.14
C ALA A 722 -23.06 36.57 12.10
N PRO A 723 -23.92 35.55 12.32
CA PRO A 723 -24.10 34.41 11.40
C PRO A 723 -24.69 34.75 10.00
N ALA A 724 -24.79 36.03 9.64
CA ALA A 724 -25.34 36.50 8.36
C ALA A 724 -24.23 36.79 7.34
N TRP A 725 -24.60 36.80 6.06
CA TRP A 725 -23.68 37.14 4.97
C TRP A 725 -23.17 38.61 5.05
N PRO A 726 -21.90 38.86 4.68
CA PRO A 726 -20.86 37.86 4.41
C PRO A 726 -20.28 37.31 5.70
N ARG A 727 -20.17 35.98 5.78
CA ARG A 727 -19.52 35.31 6.91
C ARG A 727 -18.00 35.28 6.75
N THR A 728 -17.54 35.12 5.51
CA THR A 728 -16.13 34.92 5.17
C THR A 728 -15.68 35.84 4.05
N PHE A 729 -14.39 36.11 3.98
CA PHE A 729 -13.76 36.82 2.86
C PHE A 729 -12.37 36.27 2.56
N TRP A 730 -11.89 36.54 1.35
CA TRP A 730 -10.62 36.04 0.85
C TRP A 730 -9.59 37.16 0.73
N THR A 731 -8.38 36.89 1.22
CA THR A 731 -7.23 37.78 1.02
C THR A 731 -6.19 37.08 0.17
N CYS A 732 -5.81 37.68 -0.95
CA CYS A 732 -4.84 37.09 -1.87
C CYS A 732 -3.51 37.85 -1.85
N ASP A 733 -2.40 37.11 -1.79
CA ASP A 733 -1.01 37.62 -1.78
C ASP A 733 -0.78 38.78 -0.80
N GLY A 734 -1.42 38.74 0.38
CA GLY A 734 -1.26 39.74 1.44
C GLY A 734 -2.12 41.00 1.30
N ALA A 735 -3.10 41.02 0.40
CA ALA A 735 -4.07 42.12 0.22
C ALA A 735 -5.14 42.21 1.33
N SER A 736 -4.75 42.02 2.60
CA SER A 736 -5.66 41.96 3.75
C SER A 736 -6.40 43.28 4.02
N GLY A 737 -5.76 44.43 3.77
CA GLY A 737 -6.39 45.75 3.97
C GLY A 737 -7.54 46.06 3.01
N ALA A 738 -7.44 45.64 1.74
CA ALA A 738 -8.51 45.86 0.76
C ALA A 738 -9.72 44.95 1.00
N SER A 739 -9.46 43.66 1.21
CA SER A 739 -10.49 42.65 1.47
C SER A 739 -11.25 42.91 2.77
N SER A 740 -10.56 43.24 3.87
CA SER A 740 -11.21 43.64 5.13
C SER A 740 -12.09 44.89 4.97
N SER A 741 -11.64 45.90 4.20
CA SER A 741 -12.46 47.08 3.94
C SER A 741 -13.72 46.77 3.14
N MET A 742 -13.63 45.96 2.08
CA MET A 742 -14.82 45.53 1.30
C MET A 742 -15.78 44.72 2.16
N PHE A 743 -15.23 43.85 3.00
CA PHE A 743 -15.99 43.03 3.93
C PHE A 743 -16.75 43.87 4.97
N ASP A 744 -16.12 44.86 5.59
CA ASP A 744 -16.76 45.77 6.56
C ASP A 744 -17.94 46.51 5.92
N ASN A 745 -17.80 46.92 4.66
CA ASN A 745 -18.89 47.56 3.91
C ASN A 745 -20.01 46.59 3.52
N ALA A 746 -19.67 45.38 3.08
CA ALA A 746 -20.68 44.35 2.86
C ALA A 746 -21.46 44.07 4.16
N ASN A 747 -20.82 44.21 5.32
CA ASN A 747 -21.47 44.10 6.62
C ASN A 747 -22.27 45.32 7.07
N SER A 748 -22.05 46.52 6.50
CA SER A 748 -22.88 47.69 6.78
C SER A 748 -24.20 47.69 6.00
N LEU A 749 -24.37 46.78 5.04
CA LEU A 749 -25.59 46.64 4.24
C LEU A 749 -26.81 46.25 5.08
N ASN A 750 -28.00 46.62 4.61
CA ASN A 750 -29.24 46.20 5.24
C ASN A 750 -29.45 44.68 5.12
N GLN A 751 -30.22 44.10 6.05
CA GLN A 751 -30.41 42.65 6.13
C GLN A 751 -31.03 42.05 4.86
N ALA A 752 -31.98 42.74 4.23
CA ALA A 752 -32.64 42.25 3.03
C ALA A 752 -31.66 42.09 1.84
N LEU A 753 -30.73 43.02 1.65
CA LEU A 753 -29.68 42.91 0.64
C LEU A 753 -28.66 41.81 0.99
N LYS A 754 -28.33 41.66 2.29
CA LYS A 754 -27.44 40.60 2.75
C LYS A 754 -28.02 39.21 2.51
N ASP A 755 -29.31 39.02 2.80
CA ASP A 755 -29.99 37.74 2.58
C ASP A 755 -29.95 37.33 1.10
N GLN A 756 -30.08 38.29 0.20
CA GLN A 756 -30.10 38.07 -1.25
C GLN A 756 -28.70 37.84 -1.85
N LEU A 757 -27.69 38.57 -1.36
CA LEU A 757 -26.30 38.32 -1.75
C LEU A 757 -25.79 37.01 -1.14
N GLY A 758 -26.27 36.65 0.05
CA GLY A 758 -25.84 35.49 0.83
C GLY A 758 -26.51 34.17 0.51
N ASN A 759 -27.72 34.15 -0.04
CA ASN A 759 -28.40 32.90 -0.36
C ASN A 759 -29.43 33.07 -1.47
N LEU A 760 -29.03 32.76 -2.70
CA LEU A 760 -29.90 32.80 -3.86
C LEU A 760 -29.72 31.59 -4.80
N ALA A 761 -29.92 30.40 -4.22
CA ALA A 761 -29.81 29.12 -4.94
C ALA A 761 -30.68 29.03 -6.22
N SER A 762 -31.69 29.90 -6.38
CA SER A 762 -32.57 29.93 -7.55
C SER A 762 -31.96 30.52 -8.83
N LEU A 763 -30.84 31.26 -8.76
CA LEU A 763 -30.19 31.85 -9.95
C LEU A 763 -28.92 31.12 -10.38
N THR A 764 -28.09 30.67 -9.43
CA THR A 764 -26.87 29.92 -9.71
C THR A 764 -26.73 28.79 -8.69
N GLU A 765 -27.10 27.57 -9.08
CA GLU A 765 -27.02 26.38 -8.22
C GLU A 765 -25.57 26.12 -7.73
N ASP A 766 -24.59 26.47 -8.56
CA ASP A 766 -23.15 26.26 -8.28
C ASP A 766 -22.56 27.22 -7.25
N ASN A 767 -23.14 28.42 -7.06
CA ASN A 767 -22.64 29.46 -6.15
C ASN A 767 -23.82 30.22 -5.51
N PRO A 768 -24.48 29.68 -4.49
CA PRO A 768 -25.63 30.34 -3.85
C PRO A 768 -25.27 31.61 -3.08
N GLU A 769 -23.98 31.86 -2.81
CA GLU A 769 -23.45 33.02 -2.06
C GLU A 769 -22.46 33.85 -2.90
N VAL A 770 -22.51 35.19 -2.81
CA VAL A 770 -21.46 36.06 -3.37
C VAL A 770 -20.18 35.95 -2.53
N GLN A 771 -19.07 35.61 -3.18
CA GLN A 771 -17.75 35.50 -2.56
C GLN A 771 -16.95 36.81 -2.70
N ILE A 772 -16.35 37.26 -1.59
CA ILE A 772 -15.63 38.53 -1.49
C ILE A 772 -14.11 38.28 -1.49
N TYR A 773 -13.39 38.95 -2.39
CA TYR A 773 -11.94 38.86 -2.52
C TYR A 773 -11.21 40.20 -2.42
N GLY A 774 -9.95 40.17 -2.04
CA GLY A 774 -9.00 41.26 -2.23
C GLY A 774 -7.71 40.75 -2.88
N PHE A 775 -7.25 41.43 -3.93
CA PHE A 775 -6.02 41.10 -4.64
C PHE A 775 -5.04 42.28 -4.64
N PRO A 776 -3.73 42.00 -4.79
CA PRO A 776 -2.74 43.07 -4.84
C PRO A 776 -2.87 43.91 -6.11
N ASP A 777 -3.28 43.31 -7.23
CA ASP A 777 -3.44 43.91 -8.56
C ASP A 777 -4.33 43.05 -9.48
N GLU A 778 -4.68 43.59 -10.64
CA GLU A 778 -5.51 42.94 -11.66
C GLU A 778 -4.84 41.70 -12.29
N SER A 779 -3.52 41.70 -12.41
CA SER A 779 -2.76 40.58 -12.99
C SER A 779 -2.89 39.33 -12.13
N LYS A 780 -2.87 39.50 -10.80
CA LYS A 780 -3.07 38.43 -9.82
C LYS A 780 -4.50 37.91 -9.83
N PHE A 781 -5.48 38.79 -9.92
CA PHE A 781 -6.88 38.41 -10.10
C PHE A 781 -7.09 37.56 -11.37
N ALA A 782 -6.61 38.05 -12.53
CA ALA A 782 -6.74 37.37 -13.81
C ALA A 782 -6.04 36.02 -13.83
N LYS A 783 -4.88 35.89 -13.19
CA LYS A 783 -4.18 34.61 -13.01
C LYS A 783 -4.99 33.63 -12.19
N TYR A 784 -5.56 34.05 -11.06
CA TYR A 784 -6.29 33.16 -10.16
C TYR A 784 -7.57 32.61 -10.81
N PHE A 785 -8.38 33.46 -11.43
CA PHE A 785 -9.65 33.04 -12.06
C PHE A 785 -9.52 32.65 -13.54
N THR A 786 -8.32 32.71 -14.12
CA THR A 786 -8.05 32.45 -15.55
C THR A 786 -8.86 33.34 -16.51
N SER A 787 -9.24 34.55 -16.09
CA SER A 787 -10.06 35.49 -16.85
C SER A 787 -9.22 36.40 -17.78
N ALA A 788 -9.87 37.01 -18.78
CA ALA A 788 -9.26 38.09 -19.56
C ALA A 788 -9.13 39.37 -18.71
N GLN A 789 -8.16 40.21 -19.06
CA GLN A 789 -7.85 41.47 -18.36
C GLN A 789 -8.68 42.64 -18.90
N THR A 790 -9.06 43.55 -18.00
CA THR A 790 -9.68 44.85 -18.24
C THR A 790 -8.76 45.94 -17.70
N THR A 791 -8.01 46.62 -18.56
CA THR A 791 -6.93 47.52 -18.15
C THR A 791 -7.37 48.61 -17.15
N ASN A 792 -6.65 48.70 -16.02
CA ASN A 792 -6.72 49.77 -15.00
C ASN A 792 -7.93 49.72 -14.06
N ALA A 793 -8.50 48.54 -13.82
CA ALA A 793 -9.58 48.39 -12.86
C ALA A 793 -9.10 48.58 -11.41
N ILE A 794 -9.97 49.12 -10.54
CA ILE A 794 -9.74 49.24 -9.09
C ILE A 794 -10.55 48.20 -8.29
N GLY A 795 -11.56 47.60 -8.93
CA GLY A 795 -12.32 46.43 -8.49
C GLY A 795 -12.76 45.61 -9.72
N VAL A 796 -13.12 44.35 -9.51
CA VAL A 796 -13.62 43.45 -10.57
C VAL A 796 -14.70 42.54 -10.02
N SER A 797 -15.79 42.37 -10.78
CA SER A 797 -16.87 41.42 -10.45
C SER A 797 -17.08 40.41 -11.58
N LEU A 798 -17.12 39.13 -11.21
CA LEU A 798 -17.46 38.01 -12.10
C LEU A 798 -18.85 37.51 -11.72
N GLN A 799 -19.86 38.03 -12.40
CA GLN A 799 -21.27 37.76 -12.12
C GLN A 799 -21.64 36.28 -12.31
N SER A 800 -21.11 35.63 -13.35
CA SER A 800 -21.40 34.22 -13.68
C SER A 800 -20.94 33.20 -12.63
N ILE A 801 -19.98 33.58 -11.78
CA ILE A 801 -19.47 32.76 -10.67
C ILE A 801 -19.64 33.45 -9.31
N ARG A 802 -20.40 34.55 -9.28
CA ARG A 802 -20.73 35.36 -8.09
C ARG A 802 -19.52 35.73 -7.23
N VAL A 803 -18.48 36.26 -7.87
CA VAL A 803 -17.28 36.80 -7.21
C VAL A 803 -17.27 38.31 -7.35
N SER A 804 -16.99 39.01 -6.25
CA SER A 804 -16.68 40.45 -6.26
C SER A 804 -15.34 40.69 -5.56
N SER A 805 -14.51 41.56 -6.14
CA SER A 805 -13.11 41.74 -5.72
C SER A 805 -12.66 43.20 -5.72
N VAL A 806 -11.86 43.59 -4.72
CA VAL A 806 -11.13 44.88 -4.71
C VAL A 806 -9.64 44.68 -4.97
N LEU A 807 -9.00 45.63 -5.66
CA LEU A 807 -7.58 45.60 -5.98
C LEU A 807 -6.81 46.64 -5.15
N THR A 808 -5.72 46.26 -4.46
CA THR A 808 -4.94 47.18 -3.61
C THR A 808 -4.11 48.28 -4.29
N PRO A 809 -3.76 48.30 -5.61
CA PRO A 809 -2.84 49.32 -6.12
C PRO A 809 -3.43 50.75 -6.09
N ALA A 810 -4.71 50.92 -5.72
CA ALA A 810 -5.40 52.20 -5.73
C ALA A 810 -5.38 52.96 -4.38
N LEU A 811 -4.89 52.37 -3.29
CA LEU A 811 -4.90 53.02 -1.96
C LEU A 811 -3.69 53.92 -1.74
N SER A 812 -3.55 54.97 -2.55
CA SER A 812 -2.95 56.23 -2.08
C SER A 812 -4.02 57.22 -1.58
N TYR A 813 -5.31 56.87 -1.69
CA TYR A 813 -6.43 57.69 -1.23
C TYR A 813 -7.27 56.95 -0.17
N PRO A 814 -7.39 57.49 1.06
CA PRO A 814 -8.20 56.88 2.13
C PRO A 814 -9.71 56.75 1.83
N LEU A 815 -10.20 57.37 0.74
CA LEU A 815 -11.61 57.46 0.38
C LEU A 815 -12.06 56.44 -0.68
N THR A 816 -11.15 55.75 -1.38
CA THR A 816 -11.50 54.93 -2.56
C THR A 816 -11.74 53.45 -2.26
N GLY A 817 -11.14 52.90 -1.20
CA GLY A 817 -11.27 51.47 -0.86
C GLY A 817 -12.71 51.04 -0.52
N PRO A 818 -13.37 51.72 0.44
CA PRO A 818 -14.74 51.39 0.81
C PRO A 818 -15.76 51.55 -0.31
N GLY A 819 -15.59 52.62 -1.10
CA GLY A 819 -16.42 52.91 -2.27
C GLY A 819 -16.32 51.84 -3.35
N THR A 820 -15.10 51.42 -3.68
CA THR A 820 -14.85 50.39 -4.70
C THR A 820 -15.45 49.04 -4.31
N GLY A 821 -15.22 48.56 -3.09
CA GLY A 821 -15.76 47.25 -2.68
C GLY A 821 -17.28 47.20 -2.68
N THR A 822 -17.88 48.34 -2.35
CA THR A 822 -19.31 48.55 -2.45
C THR A 822 -19.73 48.50 -3.93
N HIS A 823 -19.16 49.34 -4.81
CA HIS A 823 -19.40 49.35 -6.26
C HIS A 823 -19.45 47.94 -6.87
N GLU A 824 -18.47 47.09 -6.56
CA GLU A 824 -18.40 45.72 -7.06
C GLU A 824 -19.55 44.81 -6.60
N LEU A 825 -20.01 44.95 -5.36
CA LEU A 825 -21.18 44.20 -4.87
C LEU A 825 -22.47 44.61 -5.60
N ALA A 826 -22.56 45.87 -6.04
CA ALA A 826 -23.70 46.36 -6.78
C ALA A 826 -23.79 45.73 -8.19
N HIS A 827 -22.67 45.37 -8.83
CA HIS A 827 -22.70 44.58 -10.07
C HIS A 827 -23.34 43.19 -9.89
N GLN A 828 -23.22 42.59 -8.70
CA GLN A 828 -23.90 41.33 -8.38
C GLN A 828 -25.39 41.52 -8.18
N PHE A 829 -25.79 42.63 -7.55
CA PHE A 829 -27.19 43.00 -7.44
C PHE A 829 -27.84 43.20 -8.81
N ASP A 830 -27.20 43.97 -9.71
CA ASP A 830 -27.72 44.17 -11.06
C ASP A 830 -27.84 42.85 -11.83
N TYR A 831 -26.91 41.91 -11.62
CA TYR A 831 -27.01 40.57 -12.19
C TYR A 831 -28.22 39.79 -11.66
N ILE A 832 -28.46 39.82 -10.35
CA ILE A 832 -29.58 39.11 -9.70
C ILE A 832 -30.93 39.64 -10.20
N TRP A 833 -31.09 40.96 -10.34
CA TRP A 833 -32.38 41.59 -10.68
C TRP A 833 -32.58 41.84 -12.18
N GLY A 834 -31.69 41.37 -13.06
CA GLY A 834 -31.85 41.50 -14.51
C GLY A 834 -31.60 42.93 -15.03
N ASN A 835 -30.48 43.52 -14.62
CA ASN A 835 -30.02 44.85 -15.00
C ASN A 835 -31.01 45.94 -14.54
N ALA A 836 -31.23 46.00 -13.22
CA ALA A 836 -32.14 46.95 -12.59
C ALA A 836 -31.79 48.42 -12.92
N SER A 837 -30.50 48.70 -13.12
CA SER A 837 -29.95 49.97 -13.61
C SER A 837 -30.44 50.37 -15.01
N ASN A 838 -30.87 49.40 -15.82
CA ASN A 838 -31.41 49.65 -17.16
C ASN A 838 -32.93 49.89 -17.22
N SER A 839 -33.64 49.74 -16.09
CA SER A 839 -35.08 50.02 -16.07
C SER A 839 -35.35 51.52 -16.26
N GLN A 840 -36.39 51.87 -17.03
CA GLN A 840 -36.76 53.28 -17.22
C GLN A 840 -37.07 53.95 -15.89
N THR A 841 -37.71 53.23 -14.97
CA THR A 841 -38.01 53.69 -13.60
C THR A 841 -36.76 54.05 -12.81
N PHE A 842 -35.69 53.24 -12.91
CA PHE A 842 -34.41 53.55 -12.28
C PHE A 842 -33.75 54.77 -12.93
N LYS A 843 -33.72 54.83 -14.27
CA LYS A 843 -33.15 55.98 -15.01
C LYS A 843 -33.86 57.29 -14.69
N ASP A 844 -35.19 57.25 -14.57
CA ASP A 844 -36.00 58.41 -14.21
C ASP A 844 -35.73 58.87 -12.77
N ALA A 845 -35.63 57.92 -11.82
CA ALA A 845 -35.27 58.22 -10.43
C ALA A 845 -33.84 58.78 -10.31
N TYR A 846 -32.87 58.18 -11.00
CA TYR A 846 -31.49 58.63 -11.06
C TYR A 846 -31.38 60.04 -11.64
N ASN A 847 -31.99 60.29 -12.80
CA ASN A 847 -31.95 61.60 -13.47
C ASN A 847 -32.62 62.69 -12.61
N ALA A 848 -33.70 62.37 -11.89
CA ALA A 848 -34.37 63.29 -10.98
C ALA A 848 -33.48 63.68 -9.79
N ASP A 849 -32.77 62.71 -9.21
CA ASP A 849 -31.91 62.95 -8.06
C ASP A 849 -30.59 63.66 -8.47
N VAL A 850 -30.02 63.33 -9.64
CA VAL A 850 -28.87 64.06 -10.22
C VAL A 850 -29.24 65.52 -10.52
N ALA A 851 -30.44 65.77 -11.06
CA ALA A 851 -30.92 67.13 -11.28
C ALA A 851 -31.10 67.90 -9.96
N ALA A 852 -31.58 67.23 -8.90
CA ALA A 852 -31.70 67.82 -7.57
C ALA A 852 -30.34 68.13 -6.92
N PHE A 853 -29.34 67.28 -7.14
CA PHE A 853 -27.97 67.48 -6.67
C PHE A 853 -27.27 68.63 -7.39
N ASN A 854 -27.39 68.71 -8.72
CA ASN A 854 -26.82 69.79 -9.54
C ASN A 854 -27.41 71.18 -9.22
N ALA A 855 -28.56 71.23 -8.55
CA ALA A 855 -29.20 72.47 -8.10
C ALA A 855 -28.64 73.00 -6.76
N LEU A 856 -27.69 72.31 -6.12
CA LEU A 856 -27.10 72.71 -4.83
C LEU A 856 -25.98 73.75 -5.02
N ASN A 857 -25.99 74.78 -4.17
CA ASN A 857 -24.90 75.76 -4.10
C ASN A 857 -23.68 75.10 -3.43
N CYS A 858 -22.50 75.20 -4.03
CA CYS A 858 -21.27 74.49 -3.65
C CYS A 858 -20.88 74.64 -2.16
N LEU A 859 -21.30 75.74 -1.51
CA LEU A 859 -21.10 76.01 -0.07
C LEU A 859 -21.87 75.08 0.89
N ASN A 860 -22.93 74.41 0.42
CA ASN A 860 -23.80 73.57 1.25
C ASN A 860 -23.53 72.06 1.06
N ALA A 861 -22.67 71.69 0.11
CA ALA A 861 -22.41 70.30 -0.24
C ALA A 861 -21.15 69.71 0.43
N PHE A 862 -20.27 70.54 1.01
CA PHE A 862 -19.02 70.09 1.63
C PHE A 862 -18.71 70.79 2.97
N PRO A 863 -18.11 70.10 3.97
CA PRO A 863 -17.77 70.69 5.26
C PRO A 863 -16.74 71.83 5.18
N GLN A 864 -16.73 72.72 6.19
CA GLN A 864 -15.93 73.96 6.24
C GLN A 864 -14.39 73.81 6.16
N GLY A 865 -13.84 72.59 6.05
CA GLY A 865 -12.41 72.35 5.85
C GLY A 865 -11.95 72.26 4.38
N LEU A 866 -12.87 72.18 3.40
CA LEU A 866 -12.55 71.94 1.98
C LEU A 866 -12.83 73.14 1.06
N GLN A 867 -13.13 74.31 1.62
CA GLN A 867 -13.51 75.51 0.86
C GLN A 867 -12.40 76.09 -0.04
N GLY A 868 -11.13 75.71 0.19
CA GLY A 868 -10.00 76.09 -0.66
C GLY A 868 -9.96 75.39 -2.04
N VAL A 869 -10.80 74.38 -2.26
CA VAL A 869 -10.88 73.63 -3.53
C VAL A 869 -11.80 74.32 -4.56
N CYS A 870 -12.56 75.33 -4.15
CA CYS A 870 -13.48 76.07 -5.04
C CYS A 870 -12.80 77.04 -6.03
N GLY A 871 -11.46 77.18 -5.98
CA GLY A 871 -10.70 78.14 -6.81
C GLY A 871 -9.85 77.53 -7.94
N LEU A 872 -9.77 76.21 -8.06
CA LEU A 872 -9.08 75.55 -9.16
C LEU A 872 -10.13 75.05 -10.15
N GLN A 873 -10.12 75.62 -11.36
CA GLN A 873 -10.97 75.14 -12.45
C GLN A 873 -10.66 73.67 -12.73
N ILE A 874 -11.73 72.88 -12.79
CA ILE A 874 -11.82 71.41 -12.89
C ILE A 874 -11.93 70.74 -11.51
N SER A 875 -13.15 70.80 -10.98
CA SER A 875 -13.55 70.04 -9.79
C SER A 875 -13.78 68.58 -10.17
N ASN A 876 -13.56 67.65 -9.23
CA ASN A 876 -13.85 66.22 -9.42
C ASN A 876 -15.31 65.92 -9.83
N ILE A 877 -16.22 66.91 -9.75
CA ILE A 877 -17.61 66.84 -10.20
C ILE A 877 -17.74 67.05 -11.72
N GLU A 878 -16.91 67.91 -12.34
CA GLU A 878 -16.81 67.96 -13.80
C GLU A 878 -16.15 66.70 -14.37
N ARG A 879 -15.30 66.03 -13.57
CA ARG A 879 -14.76 64.70 -13.92
C ARG A 879 -15.83 63.62 -13.86
N LEU A 880 -16.64 63.59 -12.79
CA LEU A 880 -17.84 62.76 -12.71
C LEU A 880 -18.79 63.06 -13.88
N GLN A 881 -19.11 64.31 -14.18
CA GLN A 881 -20.00 64.67 -15.28
C GLN A 881 -19.41 64.42 -16.69
N GLN A 882 -18.09 64.57 -16.90
CA GLN A 882 -17.44 64.26 -18.19
C GLN A 882 -17.24 62.75 -18.40
N GLU A 883 -16.99 61.99 -17.34
CA GLU A 883 -16.91 60.52 -17.40
C GLU A 883 -18.34 59.92 -17.53
N LEU A 884 -19.36 60.50 -16.86
CA LEU A 884 -20.75 60.01 -16.84
C LEU A 884 -21.61 60.31 -18.08
N ILE A 885 -21.25 61.28 -18.93
CA ILE A 885 -21.95 61.52 -20.21
C ILE A 885 -21.58 60.45 -21.27
N THR A 886 -20.53 59.66 -21.02
CA THR A 886 -20.06 58.61 -21.95
C THR A 886 -20.34 57.17 -21.51
N PHE A 887 -20.88 56.92 -20.32
CA PHE A 887 -21.15 55.56 -19.88
C PHE A 887 -22.39 54.98 -20.56
N THR A 888 -22.21 53.81 -21.17
CA THR A 888 -23.30 52.89 -21.47
C THR A 888 -24.01 52.53 -20.17
N GLU A 889 -25.32 52.36 -20.23
CA GLU A 889 -26.27 52.41 -19.11
C GLU A 889 -26.15 51.41 -17.91
N PRO A 890 -25.24 50.40 -17.81
CA PRO A 890 -25.19 49.52 -16.63
C PRO A 890 -24.44 50.00 -15.36
N GLU A 891 -23.68 51.10 -15.37
CA GLU A 891 -22.73 51.42 -14.26
C GLU A 891 -23.29 52.34 -13.17
N ALA A 892 -24.46 52.95 -13.39
CA ALA A 892 -25.04 53.95 -12.50
C ALA A 892 -25.36 53.40 -11.09
N PHE A 893 -25.77 52.12 -10.99
CA PHE A 893 -26.11 51.51 -9.70
C PHE A 893 -24.87 51.26 -8.82
N ALA A 894 -23.77 50.84 -9.43
CA ALA A 894 -22.50 50.60 -8.76
C ALA A 894 -21.91 51.89 -8.15
N HIS A 895 -21.93 52.99 -8.91
CA HIS A 895 -21.48 54.30 -8.43
C HIS A 895 -22.36 54.90 -7.32
N MET A 896 -23.68 54.66 -7.36
CA MET A 896 -24.56 55.09 -6.26
C MET A 896 -24.25 54.34 -4.97
N PHE A 897 -24.15 53.01 -5.05
CA PHE A 897 -23.91 52.16 -3.89
C PHE A 897 -22.61 52.58 -3.19
N GLU A 898 -21.54 52.82 -3.97
CA GLU A 898 -20.27 53.43 -3.53
C GLU A 898 -20.47 54.71 -2.71
N HIS A 899 -21.32 55.63 -3.17
CA HIS A 899 -21.55 56.92 -2.50
C HIS A 899 -22.34 56.80 -1.18
N VAL A 900 -23.23 55.81 -1.06
CA VAL A 900 -24.06 55.58 0.13
C VAL A 900 -23.24 55.00 1.29
N ASN A 901 -22.31 54.09 1.01
CA ASN A 901 -21.58 53.37 2.07
C ASN A 901 -20.16 53.88 2.34
N SER A 902 -19.60 54.78 1.51
CA SER A 902 -18.22 55.26 1.66
C SER A 902 -17.97 56.29 2.77
N GLY A 903 -18.97 56.61 3.61
CA GLY A 903 -18.87 57.68 4.62
C GLY A 903 -18.82 57.21 6.08
N THR A 904 -17.94 57.82 6.89
CA THR A 904 -18.16 57.91 8.33
C THR A 904 -19.45 58.68 8.56
N TYR A 905 -20.43 58.07 9.23
CA TYR A 905 -21.74 58.67 9.47
C TYR A 905 -21.60 60.11 10.00
N ASN A 906 -22.03 61.09 9.20
CA ASN A 906 -22.20 62.47 9.60
C ASN A 906 -23.59 62.94 9.12
N ALA A 907 -24.15 63.94 9.80
CA ALA A 907 -25.49 64.45 9.49
C ALA A 907 -25.62 65.07 8.07
N ASP A 908 -24.51 65.40 7.42
CA ASP A 908 -24.47 65.92 6.04
C ASP A 908 -24.63 64.80 5.00
N LEU A 909 -24.17 63.56 5.28
CA LEU A 909 -24.38 62.41 4.41
C LEU A 909 -25.86 62.01 4.36
N GLU A 910 -26.57 62.04 5.49
CA GLU A 910 -28.04 61.88 5.50
C GLU A 910 -28.72 62.98 4.67
N THR A 911 -28.19 64.20 4.71
CA THR A 911 -28.72 65.32 3.93
C THR A 911 -28.51 65.13 2.43
N VAL A 912 -27.39 64.54 1.99
CA VAL A 912 -27.14 64.20 0.57
C VAL A 912 -27.97 62.96 0.16
N LEU A 913 -28.05 61.93 1.01
CA LEU A 913 -28.82 60.71 0.77
C LEU A 913 -30.34 60.93 0.77
N ASP A 914 -30.85 61.86 1.57
CA ASP A 914 -32.24 62.31 1.50
C ASP A 914 -32.53 63.16 0.25
N LYS A 915 -31.51 63.63 -0.49
CA LYS A 915 -31.68 64.19 -1.84
C LYS A 915 -31.68 63.13 -2.92
N PHE A 916 -31.16 61.93 -2.64
CA PHE A 916 -31.34 60.72 -3.45
C PHE A 916 -32.59 59.92 -3.03
N ALA A 917 -33.67 60.61 -2.63
CA ALA A 917 -34.86 59.98 -2.04
C ALA A 917 -35.58 59.05 -3.03
N ASN A 918 -35.60 59.36 -4.33
CA ASN A 918 -36.27 58.54 -5.32
C ASN A 918 -35.51 57.22 -5.54
N MET A 919 -34.18 57.31 -5.61
CA MET A 919 -33.32 56.15 -5.79
C MET A 919 -33.23 55.29 -4.51
N LYS A 920 -33.15 55.91 -3.33
CA LYS A 920 -33.24 55.23 -2.01
C LYS A 920 -34.54 54.46 -1.85
N SER A 921 -35.67 55.08 -2.22
CA SER A 921 -36.99 54.42 -2.21
C SER A 921 -37.04 53.26 -3.21
N TYR A 922 -36.46 53.42 -4.40
CA TYR A 922 -36.36 52.36 -5.41
C TYR A 922 -35.56 51.15 -4.91
N MET A 923 -34.41 51.36 -4.28
CA MET A 923 -33.59 50.29 -3.68
C MET A 923 -34.34 49.56 -2.56
N GLN A 924 -35.00 50.31 -1.68
CA GLN A 924 -35.78 49.75 -0.58
C GLN A 924 -36.98 48.94 -1.07
N MET A 925 -37.64 49.35 -2.16
CA MET A 925 -38.75 48.59 -2.75
C MET A 925 -38.30 47.28 -3.42
N ASN A 926 -37.18 47.30 -4.15
CA ASN A 926 -36.69 46.12 -4.87
C ASN A 926 -36.02 45.09 -3.95
N SER A 927 -35.40 45.52 -2.85
CA SER A 927 -34.76 44.61 -1.88
C SER A 927 -35.74 43.81 -1.02
N ILE A 928 -37.03 44.20 -0.96
CA ILE A 928 -38.07 43.53 -0.16
C ILE A 928 -38.91 42.55 -1.00
N SER A 929 -38.81 42.61 -2.33
CA SER A 929 -39.55 41.73 -3.25
C SER A 929 -38.65 40.59 -3.73
N PRO A 930 -39.16 39.36 -3.90
CA PRO A 930 -38.37 38.29 -4.52
C PRO A 930 -37.94 38.71 -5.93
N PRO A 931 -36.72 38.34 -6.38
CA PRO A 931 -36.24 38.71 -7.70
C PRO A 931 -37.20 38.20 -8.79
N PRO A 932 -37.33 38.90 -9.93
CA PRO A 932 -38.13 38.43 -11.04
C PRO A 932 -37.67 37.03 -11.46
N ALA A 933 -38.61 36.13 -11.77
CA ALA A 933 -38.24 34.86 -12.41
C ALA A 933 -37.53 35.19 -13.73
N GLN A 934 -36.21 34.97 -13.80
CA GLN A 934 -35.47 35.10 -15.06
C GLN A 934 -36.02 34.05 -16.03
N GLN A 935 -36.39 34.48 -17.24
CA GLN A 935 -36.84 33.59 -18.33
C GLN A 935 -35.68 32.88 -19.00
#